data_AF-A0A9N9EHH3-F1
#
_entry.id   AF-A0A9N9EHH3-F1
#
_cell.length_a   1.000
_cell.length_b   1.000
_cell.length_c   1.000
_cell.angle_alpha   90.00
_cell.angle_beta   90.00
_cell.angle_gamma   90.00
#
_symmetry.space_group_name_H-M   'P 1'
#
loop_
_entity.id
_entity.type
_entity.pdbx_description
1 polymer ?
#
loop_
_entity_poly.entity_id
_entity_poly.type
_entity_poly.pdbx_seq_one_letter_code
_entity_poly.pdbx_strand_id
1 'polypeptide(L)'
;MLKSFLWIITTIFVSLFFDNAIAYNLIETTQNFNNIKQYINDDTLILIPPPTNDSANQFVTLLFQNGTSSVINIDVKSQNEGNALIDIYPLAKNYIWIIYARNVNESSSVQNMFGMLMNWNQEILAFDVDLNCPYDVNDRPTVATNINPEDGFIIITKNTDHHLTWNEFSYSYQAQPIYMVYLALIGTPQHSQVPALVYETSEDKITSINIQSCKVAFVDHANVCFLKSIVNSSLGVSLSATVEIAFLSTGSVIDISQLGLDNDTINLPALPTPNANNITDSVIPLENDGLLLIRHTDNSITGHIYDQYGNNIGKEWDIPKNLTENSNLLGFGMFKNNTAWIALDGLTDSIVSSDMPKFIEDSGYNNLLVVSTEPKINSLLFTPYPKTINITYSIPITQGSGNITIYQVNDNGSKLLRQTFPGASEHCRIDEIERKTISCKALNSTFNHMGTNYTVIVDNNFVKNSFLDEPLSGIQSGFWNFKTNASSAEIPFTVGFTVLLRLDDEGTRNFFADKKFLDHLHTELSQSIPVKHHRLVFTRRVQKDYSTENKRLLFEFKILEDGNATDPRPQDVFNSLKTLIKHKKITILSTLSHARYLDETYEIHIVPNLWEVVRYLFLGFVFVCLTLGSLYLWARYRHPKGKNSAIFKIPLLLFDLLMDILFVIYHGRTIPYIFIPSIIILAVSFAFNSFMSVIIITREISHNPNFQKWFDNHIKLAALFTVLGFADVETLYTLKSRIAGLESFSAPYSKVGLSWILNGSALNVLMVDLPQVIFQIIYLQTVLNYTLIPFFTLITSSLIFVIDLVSHVHDAMSNQCCKNSKVGYMFNDQVSHQSSRESSREPSREPSRELSRESNRNHENNHESDHESDHETNYENHGNNNGREEA
;
A
#
# COMPACT_ATOMS: atom_id res chain seq x y z
N MET A 1 23.69 -37.30 2.50
CA MET A 1 23.25 -36.03 1.87
C MET A 1 22.11 -36.22 0.86
N LEU A 2 22.21 -37.09 -0.15
CA LEU A 2 21.10 -37.30 -1.12
C LEU A 2 19.80 -37.86 -0.50
N LYS A 3 19.90 -38.67 0.56
CA LYS A 3 18.74 -39.16 1.34
C LYS A 3 18.02 -38.06 2.15
N SER A 4 18.73 -37.02 2.59
CA SER A 4 18.12 -35.90 3.33
C SER A 4 17.36 -34.95 2.39
N PHE A 5 17.76 -34.89 1.12
CA PHE A 5 17.11 -34.07 0.10
C PHE A 5 15.81 -34.71 -0.41
N LEU A 6 15.77 -36.05 -0.52
CA LEU A 6 14.56 -36.80 -0.90
C LEU A 6 13.49 -36.82 0.22
N TRP A 7 13.92 -36.71 1.47
CA TRP A 7 13.06 -36.70 2.65
C TRP A 7 12.33 -35.37 2.85
N ILE A 8 12.94 -34.24 2.51
CA ILE A 8 12.33 -32.91 2.61
C ILE A 8 11.21 -32.73 1.55
N ILE A 9 11.41 -33.25 0.34
CA ILE A 9 10.41 -33.18 -0.75
C ILE A 9 9.19 -34.07 -0.45
N THR A 10 9.40 -35.22 0.21
CA THR A 10 8.31 -36.12 0.60
C THR A 10 7.52 -35.60 1.80
N THR A 11 8.13 -34.78 2.66
CA THR A 11 7.48 -34.22 3.86
C THR A 11 6.60 -33.01 3.53
N ILE A 12 6.97 -32.19 2.53
CA ILE A 12 6.17 -31.03 2.06
C ILE A 12 4.89 -31.46 1.32
N PHE A 13 4.90 -32.66 0.72
CA PHE A 13 3.77 -33.19 -0.04
C PHE A 13 2.67 -33.82 0.83
N VAL A 14 2.98 -34.14 2.09
CA VAL A 14 2.08 -34.84 3.03
C VAL A 14 1.37 -33.86 3.98
N SER A 15 1.84 -32.62 4.10
CA SER A 15 1.24 -31.57 4.94
C SER A 15 0.20 -30.69 4.22
N LEU A 16 -0.16 -31.00 2.97
CA LEU A 16 -1.08 -30.20 2.16
C LEU A 16 -2.41 -30.89 1.82
N PHE A 17 -2.63 -32.13 2.26
CA PHE A 17 -3.87 -32.87 2.01
C PHE A 17 -4.19 -33.79 3.20
N PHE A 18 -5.46 -33.83 3.64
CA PHE A 18 -6.05 -34.55 4.81
C PHE A 18 -5.99 -33.77 6.14
N ASP A 19 -7.06 -33.49 6.92
CA ASP A 19 -8.40 -34.08 7.10
C ASP A 19 -9.40 -32.97 7.49
N ASN A 20 -10.58 -32.88 6.85
CA ASN A 20 -11.87 -33.51 7.15
C ASN A 20 -12.65 -32.97 8.38
N ALA A 21 -13.86 -32.53 8.03
CA ALA A 21 -14.98 -32.26 8.91
C ALA A 21 -15.52 -33.55 9.58
N ILE A 22 -16.43 -33.34 10.55
CA ILE A 22 -17.67 -34.10 10.89
C ILE A 22 -17.92 -33.83 12.39
N ALA A 23 -18.85 -32.92 12.74
CA ALA A 23 -20.27 -33.16 13.00
C ALA A 23 -20.56 -33.81 14.37
N TYR A 24 -21.53 -33.27 15.12
CA TYR A 24 -22.84 -33.92 15.23
C TYR A 24 -23.88 -33.05 15.97
N ASN A 25 -25.11 -33.22 15.50
CA ASN A 25 -26.40 -32.84 16.08
C ASN A 25 -26.61 -33.36 17.52
N LEU A 26 -27.56 -32.79 18.27
CA LEU A 26 -28.95 -33.31 18.38
C LEU A 26 -29.73 -32.64 19.55
N ILE A 27 -31.07 -32.75 19.46
CA ILE A 27 -32.13 -32.57 20.49
C ILE A 27 -32.68 -31.14 20.49
N GLU A 28 -33.80 -30.79 19.86
CA GLU A 28 -35.07 -31.52 19.62
C GLU A 28 -35.66 -32.12 20.90
N THR A 29 -36.27 -31.29 21.75
CA THR A 29 -37.51 -31.60 22.49
C THR A 29 -37.97 -30.39 23.30
N THR A 30 -38.83 -29.54 22.73
CA THR A 30 -39.86 -28.81 23.50
C THR A 30 -41.02 -28.48 22.57
N GLN A 31 -41.85 -29.49 22.34
CA GLN A 31 -43.26 -29.29 22.00
C GLN A 31 -43.91 -28.53 23.16
N ASN A 32 -44.42 -27.31 22.90
CA ASN A 32 -45.60 -26.67 23.50
C ASN A 32 -45.57 -25.13 23.39
N PHE A 33 -45.35 -24.58 22.19
CA PHE A 33 -45.77 -23.22 21.87
C PHE A 33 -46.40 -23.22 20.48
N ASN A 34 -47.64 -23.72 20.40
CA ASN A 34 -48.45 -23.55 19.19
C ASN A 34 -48.91 -22.09 19.15
N ASN A 35 -48.40 -21.35 18.15
CA ASN A 35 -48.68 -19.95 17.77
C ASN A 35 -47.73 -18.86 18.31
N ILE A 36 -46.45 -18.93 17.95
CA ILE A 36 -45.54 -17.77 17.99
C ILE A 36 -45.78 -16.94 16.72
N LYS A 37 -46.35 -15.73 16.82
CA LYS A 37 -46.44 -14.76 15.71
C LYS A 37 -45.24 -13.81 15.78
N GLN A 38 -44.39 -13.82 14.75
CA GLN A 38 -43.16 -13.03 14.68
C GLN A 38 -43.38 -11.74 13.85
N TYR A 39 -42.58 -10.71 14.18
CA TYR A 39 -42.16 -9.52 13.41
C TYR A 39 -42.88 -8.19 13.66
N ILE A 40 -42.14 -7.28 14.32
CA ILE A 40 -41.97 -5.86 13.94
C ILE A 40 -40.53 -5.44 14.34
N ASN A 41 -39.57 -5.58 13.41
CA ASN A 41 -38.12 -5.27 13.50
C ASN A 41 -37.16 -6.31 14.15
N ASP A 42 -35.89 -6.27 13.71
CA ASP A 42 -34.80 -7.25 13.96
C ASP A 42 -34.38 -7.44 15.43
N ASP A 43 -34.88 -6.62 16.36
CA ASP A 43 -34.35 -6.52 17.74
C ASP A 43 -35.37 -6.76 18.88
N THR A 44 -36.63 -7.12 18.58
CA THR A 44 -37.66 -7.36 19.64
C THR A 44 -38.62 -8.50 19.28
N LEU A 45 -38.80 -9.46 20.19
CA LEU A 45 -39.71 -10.61 20.03
C LEU A 45 -40.97 -10.44 20.88
N ILE A 46 -42.15 -10.63 20.30
CA ILE A 46 -43.44 -10.60 21.00
C ILE A 46 -43.95 -12.04 21.18
N LEU A 47 -44.23 -12.43 22.42
CA LEU A 47 -44.82 -13.72 22.76
C LEU A 47 -46.29 -13.54 23.18
N ILE A 48 -47.19 -14.18 22.44
CA ILE A 48 -48.64 -14.18 22.70
C ILE A 48 -49.04 -15.59 23.17
N PRO A 49 -49.58 -15.76 24.39
CA PRO A 49 -50.02 -17.07 24.86
C PRO A 49 -51.29 -17.56 24.12
N PRO A 50 -51.48 -18.87 23.92
CA PRO A 50 -52.67 -19.40 23.27
C PRO A 50 -53.94 -19.13 24.10
N PRO A 51 -55.10 -18.91 23.48
CA PRO A 51 -56.33 -18.55 24.18
C PRO A 51 -56.79 -19.70 25.10
N THR A 52 -56.87 -19.42 26.41
CA THR A 52 -57.50 -20.30 27.40
C THR A 52 -58.94 -19.85 27.64
N ASN A 53 -59.89 -20.78 27.56
CA ASN A 53 -61.34 -20.52 27.59
C ASN A 53 -61.89 -19.95 28.91
N ASP A 54 -61.07 -19.58 29.91
CA ASP A 54 -61.61 -19.24 31.24
C ASP A 54 -60.77 -18.29 32.13
N SER A 55 -59.95 -17.41 31.56
CA SER A 55 -59.19 -16.43 32.36
C SER A 55 -59.47 -14.99 31.94
N ALA A 56 -59.89 -14.17 32.90
CA ALA A 56 -60.28 -12.76 32.71
C ALA A 56 -59.13 -11.81 32.30
N ASN A 57 -57.87 -12.23 32.38
CA ASN A 57 -56.70 -11.44 31.99
C ASN A 57 -55.85 -12.22 30.99
N GLN A 58 -55.54 -11.63 29.82
CA GLN A 58 -54.47 -12.09 28.94
C GLN A 58 -53.29 -11.12 29.03
N PHE A 59 -52.08 -11.59 28.75
CA PHE A 59 -50.88 -10.76 28.75
C PHE A 59 -50.00 -11.06 27.55
N VAL A 60 -49.31 -10.04 27.06
CA VAL A 60 -48.33 -10.13 25.98
C VAL A 60 -46.95 -9.86 26.58
N THR A 61 -45.97 -10.70 26.27
CA THR A 61 -44.59 -10.51 26.73
C THR A 61 -43.73 -10.00 25.59
N LEU A 62 -43.04 -8.87 25.83
CA LEU A 62 -42.02 -8.30 24.95
C LEU A 62 -40.64 -8.78 25.43
N LEU A 63 -39.82 -9.28 24.52
CA LEU A 63 -38.42 -9.65 24.77
C LEU A 63 -37.50 -8.77 23.92
N PHE A 64 -36.55 -8.11 24.57
CA PHE A 64 -35.58 -7.22 23.93
C PHE A 64 -34.24 -7.93 23.73
N GLN A 65 -33.49 -7.57 22.69
CA GLN A 65 -32.21 -8.20 22.33
C GLN A 65 -31.13 -8.10 23.42
N ASN A 66 -31.24 -7.13 24.33
CA ASN A 66 -30.39 -6.99 25.52
C ASN A 66 -30.72 -8.00 26.65
N GLY A 67 -31.69 -8.90 26.44
CA GLY A 67 -32.10 -9.94 27.38
C GLY A 67 -33.15 -9.51 28.40
N THR A 68 -33.69 -8.29 28.32
CA THR A 68 -34.77 -7.83 29.22
C THR A 68 -36.15 -8.18 28.65
N SER A 69 -37.15 -8.23 29.53
CA SER A 69 -38.54 -8.50 29.16
C SER A 69 -39.51 -7.50 29.79
N SER A 70 -40.57 -7.14 29.07
CA SER A 70 -41.70 -6.36 29.58
C SER A 70 -43.01 -7.11 29.36
N VAL A 71 -44.00 -6.92 30.24
CA VAL A 71 -45.31 -7.57 30.16
C VAL A 71 -46.40 -6.52 30.03
N ILE A 72 -47.25 -6.67 29.01
CA ILE A 72 -48.42 -5.83 28.75
C ILE A 72 -49.66 -6.65 29.12
N ASN A 73 -50.45 -6.16 30.08
CA ASN A 73 -51.70 -6.80 30.47
C ASN A 73 -52.85 -6.30 29.58
N ILE A 74 -53.69 -7.22 29.12
CA ILE A 74 -54.86 -6.96 28.28
C ILE A 74 -56.10 -7.42 29.03
N ASP A 75 -56.93 -6.46 29.42
CA ASP A 75 -58.23 -6.69 30.04
C ASP A 75 -59.33 -5.99 29.23
N VAL A 76 -60.07 -6.78 28.45
CA VAL A 76 -61.18 -6.30 27.62
C VAL A 76 -62.52 -6.40 28.38
N LYS A 77 -62.58 -7.17 29.47
CA LYS A 77 -63.79 -7.38 30.28
C LYS A 77 -64.02 -6.26 31.28
N SER A 78 -62.96 -5.61 31.78
CA SER A 78 -63.08 -4.40 32.60
C SER A 78 -63.77 -3.25 31.88
N GLN A 79 -63.72 -3.22 30.54
CA GLN A 79 -64.38 -2.22 29.72
C GLN A 79 -65.87 -2.55 29.47
N ASN A 80 -66.24 -3.83 29.36
CA ASN A 80 -67.63 -4.29 29.32
C ASN A 80 -67.74 -5.80 29.62
N GLU A 81 -68.58 -6.20 30.59
CA GLU A 81 -68.64 -7.58 31.12
C GLU A 81 -69.01 -8.65 30.07
N GLY A 82 -69.65 -8.25 28.96
CA GLY A 82 -70.05 -9.13 27.86
C GLY A 82 -69.01 -9.32 26.74
N ASN A 83 -67.79 -8.78 26.87
CA ASN A 83 -66.77 -8.84 25.82
C ASN A 83 -65.95 -10.14 25.86
N ALA A 84 -65.69 -10.73 24.70
CA ALA A 84 -64.82 -11.88 24.49
C ALA A 84 -63.65 -11.51 23.57
N LEU A 85 -62.42 -11.63 24.07
CA LEU A 85 -61.19 -11.39 23.29
C LEU A 85 -61.03 -12.44 22.19
N ILE A 86 -60.77 -11.99 20.96
CA ILE A 86 -60.68 -12.85 19.77
C ILE A 86 -59.21 -13.09 19.36
N ASP A 87 -58.43 -12.04 19.13
CA ASP A 87 -57.02 -12.14 18.73
C ASP A 87 -56.28 -10.80 18.95
N ILE A 88 -54.95 -10.86 18.94
CA ILE A 88 -54.04 -9.73 19.14
C ILE A 88 -53.04 -9.68 17.97
N TYR A 89 -52.86 -8.49 17.41
CA TYR A 89 -52.00 -8.24 16.25
C TYR A 89 -51.00 -7.13 16.56
N PRO A 90 -49.69 -7.36 16.40
CA PRO A 90 -48.72 -6.28 16.43
C PRO A 90 -48.91 -5.45 15.14
N LEU A 91 -49.08 -4.12 15.26
CA LEU A 91 -49.33 -3.25 14.10
C LEU A 91 -48.07 -2.51 13.62
N ALA A 92 -47.43 -1.78 14.52
CA ALA A 92 -46.23 -0.96 14.25
C ALA A 92 -45.33 -0.89 15.49
N LYS A 93 -44.16 -0.25 15.39
CA LYS A 93 -43.24 -0.08 16.54
C LYS A 93 -43.99 0.59 17.68
N ASN A 94 -44.04 -0.05 18.84
CA ASN A 94 -44.74 0.39 20.06
C ASN A 94 -46.27 0.26 20.09
N TYR A 95 -46.93 -0.34 19.09
CA TYR A 95 -48.39 -0.41 19.02
C TYR A 95 -48.93 -1.83 18.81
N ILE A 96 -50.02 -2.16 19.51
CA ILE A 96 -50.71 -3.46 19.47
C ILE A 96 -52.21 -3.22 19.22
N TRP A 97 -52.79 -4.01 18.32
CA TRP A 97 -54.21 -4.03 18.03
C TRP A 97 -54.88 -5.28 18.59
N ILE A 98 -56.05 -5.10 19.18
CA ILE A 98 -56.77 -6.12 19.94
C ILE A 98 -58.18 -6.21 19.38
N ILE A 99 -58.60 -7.40 18.94
CA ILE A 99 -59.94 -7.64 18.38
C ILE A 99 -60.78 -8.41 19.39
N TYR A 100 -62.02 -8.00 19.63
CA TYR A 100 -62.97 -8.64 20.56
C TYR A 100 -64.42 -8.63 20.03
N ALA A 101 -65.24 -9.56 20.50
CA ALA A 101 -66.70 -9.61 20.26
C ALA A 101 -67.48 -9.17 21.50
N ARG A 102 -68.69 -8.63 21.31
CA ARG A 102 -69.57 -8.15 22.37
C ARG A 102 -70.83 -9.02 22.51
N ASN A 103 -71.30 -9.22 23.76
CA ASN A 103 -72.52 -9.93 24.13
C ASN A 103 -72.57 -11.40 23.71
N VAL A 104 -71.63 -12.20 24.23
CA VAL A 104 -71.66 -13.66 24.07
C VAL A 104 -72.66 -14.28 25.05
N ASN A 105 -73.96 -14.16 24.77
CA ASN A 105 -75.02 -14.93 25.43
C ASN A 105 -75.76 -15.80 24.38
N GLU A 106 -75.98 -17.07 24.71
CA GLU A 106 -76.32 -18.20 23.81
C GLU A 106 -77.65 -18.13 23.02
N SER A 107 -78.23 -16.97 22.72
CA SER A 107 -79.56 -16.92 22.08
C SER A 107 -79.88 -15.77 21.13
N SER A 108 -78.90 -15.07 20.53
CA SER A 108 -79.18 -14.14 19.42
C SER A 108 -78.06 -14.11 18.38
N SER A 109 -78.46 -14.17 17.11
CA SER A 109 -77.68 -14.66 15.97
C SER A 109 -77.09 -13.58 15.05
N VAL A 110 -76.47 -12.53 15.59
CA VAL A 110 -75.45 -11.72 14.90
C VAL A 110 -74.55 -11.08 15.97
N GLN A 111 -73.28 -11.48 16.04
CA GLN A 111 -72.28 -10.89 16.94
C GLN A 111 -71.41 -9.94 16.11
N ASN A 112 -71.25 -8.67 16.47
CA ASN A 112 -70.34 -7.76 15.76
C ASN A 112 -68.97 -7.73 16.44
N MET A 113 -67.90 -7.67 15.64
CA MET A 113 -66.52 -7.58 16.12
C MET A 113 -66.05 -6.13 16.22
N PHE A 114 -65.28 -5.84 17.27
CA PHE A 114 -64.73 -4.53 17.60
C PHE A 114 -63.22 -4.60 17.77
N GLY A 115 -62.55 -3.47 17.58
CA GLY A 115 -61.10 -3.32 17.75
C GLY A 115 -60.70 -2.27 18.78
N MET A 116 -59.54 -2.48 19.39
CA MET A 116 -58.90 -1.59 20.36
C MET A 116 -57.41 -1.42 20.02
N LEU A 117 -56.91 -0.18 20.00
CA LEU A 117 -55.49 0.14 19.86
C LEU A 117 -54.88 0.48 21.22
N MET A 118 -53.73 -0.11 21.51
CA MET A 118 -52.97 0.13 22.73
C MET A 118 -51.49 0.32 22.41
N ASN A 119 -50.82 1.26 23.07
CA ASN A 119 -49.35 1.39 23.00
C ASN A 119 -48.64 0.51 24.05
N TRP A 120 -47.33 0.34 23.96
CA TRP A 120 -46.55 -0.47 24.91
C TRP A 120 -46.59 0.05 26.36
N ASN A 121 -46.95 1.31 26.57
CA ASN A 121 -47.14 1.91 27.89
C ASN A 121 -48.55 1.63 28.49
N GLN A 122 -49.34 0.77 27.85
CA GLN A 122 -50.71 0.39 28.22
C GLN A 122 -51.75 1.52 28.11
N GLU A 123 -51.44 2.58 27.37
CA GLU A 123 -52.39 3.63 27.06
C GLU A 123 -53.29 3.21 25.89
N ILE A 124 -54.60 3.35 26.07
CA ILE A 124 -55.60 3.02 25.05
C ILE A 124 -55.79 4.24 24.15
N LEU A 125 -55.41 4.11 22.87
CA LEU A 125 -55.41 5.22 21.91
C LEU A 125 -56.70 5.29 21.09
N ALA A 126 -57.35 4.15 20.85
CA ALA A 126 -58.78 4.09 20.54
C ALA A 126 -59.40 2.78 21.02
N PHE A 127 -60.70 2.84 21.25
CA PHE A 127 -61.51 1.78 21.80
C PHE A 127 -62.84 1.71 21.04
N ASP A 128 -63.47 0.52 20.99
CA ASP A 128 -64.79 0.31 20.37
C ASP A 128 -64.86 0.66 18.86
N VAL A 129 -63.80 0.39 18.10
CA VAL A 129 -63.82 0.55 16.63
C VAL A 129 -64.65 -0.58 16.02
N ASP A 130 -65.84 -0.28 15.50
CA ASP A 130 -66.72 -1.27 14.85
C ASP A 130 -66.09 -1.76 13.53
N LEU A 131 -65.81 -3.05 13.45
CA LEU A 131 -65.21 -3.68 12.27
C LEU A 131 -66.26 -4.03 11.19
N ASN A 132 -67.55 -3.78 11.48
CA ASN A 132 -68.69 -4.00 10.60
C ASN A 132 -68.75 -5.43 10.02
N CYS A 133 -68.34 -6.41 10.83
CA CYS A 133 -68.22 -7.81 10.43
C CYS A 133 -68.89 -8.74 11.47
N PRO A 134 -69.78 -9.65 11.04
CA PRO A 134 -70.38 -10.63 11.93
C PRO A 134 -69.35 -11.69 12.33
N TYR A 135 -69.32 -12.05 13.62
CA TYR A 135 -68.48 -13.10 14.17
C TYR A 135 -69.05 -14.47 13.80
N ASP A 136 -68.26 -15.27 13.08
CA ASP A 136 -68.47 -16.68 12.83
C ASP A 136 -67.37 -17.49 13.54
N VAL A 137 -67.77 -18.49 14.32
CA VAL A 137 -66.88 -19.37 15.08
C VAL A 137 -65.97 -20.20 14.16
N ASN A 138 -66.38 -20.41 12.90
CA ASN A 138 -65.68 -21.24 11.91
C ASN A 138 -64.82 -20.46 10.90
N ASP A 139 -64.94 -19.13 10.80
CA ASP A 139 -64.18 -18.30 9.84
C ASP A 139 -63.71 -17.00 10.53
N ARG A 140 -62.52 -17.02 11.14
CA ARG A 140 -61.98 -15.87 11.88
C ARG A 140 -61.41 -14.83 10.90
N PRO A 141 -61.74 -13.52 11.05
CA PRO A 141 -61.12 -12.49 10.23
C PRO A 141 -59.60 -12.48 10.47
N THR A 142 -58.83 -12.34 9.40
CA THR A 142 -57.37 -12.34 9.46
C THR A 142 -56.87 -10.95 9.06
N VAL A 143 -56.15 -10.27 9.96
CA VAL A 143 -55.52 -8.99 9.62
C VAL A 143 -54.34 -9.28 8.70
N ALA A 144 -54.40 -8.79 7.46
CA ALA A 144 -53.28 -8.86 6.53
C ALA A 144 -52.46 -7.57 6.66
N THR A 145 -51.37 -7.64 7.41
CA THR A 145 -50.46 -6.50 7.65
C THR A 145 -49.54 -6.30 6.44
N ASN A 146 -49.95 -5.51 5.45
CA ASN A 146 -48.99 -4.91 4.50
C ASN A 146 -49.62 -3.77 3.70
N ILE A 147 -49.42 -2.53 4.15
CA ILE A 147 -49.08 -1.31 3.39
C ILE A 147 -48.72 -0.26 4.46
N ASN A 148 -47.48 0.23 4.43
CA ASN A 148 -46.83 1.20 5.33
C ASN A 148 -47.29 1.29 6.81
N PRO A 149 -46.54 0.74 7.79
CA PRO A 149 -46.89 0.79 9.22
C PRO A 149 -46.98 2.21 9.82
N GLU A 150 -46.60 3.25 9.10
CA GLU A 150 -46.78 4.65 9.54
C GLU A 150 -48.11 5.28 9.07
N ASP A 151 -48.78 4.73 8.05
CA ASP A 151 -49.94 5.38 7.41
C ASP A 151 -51.30 4.69 7.67
N GLY A 152 -51.32 3.43 8.15
CA GLY A 152 -52.57 2.72 8.47
C GLY A 152 -52.46 1.20 8.43
N PHE A 153 -53.61 0.50 8.50
CA PHE A 153 -53.68 -0.96 8.33
C PHE A 153 -54.97 -1.40 7.60
N ILE A 154 -54.89 -2.56 6.93
CA ILE A 154 -56.03 -3.16 6.20
C ILE A 154 -56.51 -4.39 6.96
N ILE A 155 -57.82 -4.44 7.21
CA ILE A 155 -58.48 -5.65 7.72
C ILE A 155 -59.14 -6.35 6.53
N ILE A 156 -58.78 -7.62 6.33
CA ILE A 156 -59.42 -8.48 5.34
C ILE A 156 -60.34 -9.44 6.08
N THR A 157 -61.62 -9.38 5.75
CA THR A 157 -62.64 -10.28 6.28
C THR A 157 -63.26 -11.08 5.13
N LYS A 158 -63.81 -12.23 5.46
CA LYS A 158 -64.60 -13.03 4.53
C LYS A 158 -66.04 -12.97 4.99
N ASN A 159 -66.92 -12.44 4.14
CA ASN A 159 -68.34 -12.33 4.48
C ASN A 159 -69.01 -13.73 4.41
N THR A 160 -70.22 -13.86 4.95
CA THR A 160 -71.02 -15.10 5.00
C THR A 160 -71.26 -15.74 3.62
N ASP A 161 -71.16 -14.95 2.54
CA ASP A 161 -71.27 -15.42 1.15
C ASP A 161 -69.91 -15.81 0.52
N HIS A 162 -68.86 -16.00 1.33
CA HIS A 162 -67.48 -16.33 0.93
C HIS A 162 -66.76 -15.30 0.03
N HIS A 163 -67.26 -14.07 -0.05
CA HIS A 163 -66.55 -12.96 -0.69
C HIS A 163 -65.53 -12.32 0.28
N LEU A 164 -64.33 -12.06 -0.22
CA LEU A 164 -63.32 -11.27 0.48
C LEU A 164 -63.73 -9.79 0.48
N THR A 165 -63.85 -9.20 1.66
CA THR A 165 -64.08 -7.77 1.87
C THR A 165 -62.87 -7.19 2.62
N TRP A 166 -62.46 -5.98 2.27
CA TRP A 166 -61.36 -5.30 2.95
C TRP A 166 -61.79 -3.91 3.37
N ASN A 167 -61.32 -3.48 4.54
CA ASN A 167 -61.49 -2.13 5.07
C ASN A 167 -60.10 -1.57 5.40
N GLU A 168 -59.82 -0.36 4.93
CA GLU A 168 -58.61 0.40 5.27
C GLU A 168 -58.91 1.34 6.44
N PHE A 169 -58.05 1.32 7.45
CA PHE A 169 -58.12 2.18 8.61
C PHE A 169 -56.86 3.04 8.67
N SER A 170 -57.02 4.36 8.63
CA SER A 170 -55.96 5.33 8.87
C SER A 170 -56.16 6.00 10.23
N TYR A 171 -55.06 6.17 10.96
CA TYR A 171 -55.04 6.89 12.22
C TYR A 171 -54.55 8.31 11.95
N SER A 172 -55.47 9.29 11.89
CA SER A 172 -55.08 10.70 11.88
C SER A 172 -55.72 11.43 13.06
N TYR A 173 -54.99 11.43 14.18
CA TYR A 173 -55.03 12.56 15.10
C TYR A 173 -53.63 13.19 15.14
N GLN A 174 -53.18 13.66 13.98
CA GLN A 174 -52.16 14.71 13.91
C GLN A 174 -52.87 15.94 13.37
N ALA A 175 -52.93 17.01 14.18
CA ALA A 175 -53.18 18.32 13.62
C ALA A 175 -52.13 18.50 12.50
N GLN A 176 -52.56 18.76 11.27
CA GLN A 176 -51.61 19.00 10.19
C GLN A 176 -50.66 20.13 10.62
N PRO A 177 -49.33 19.92 10.58
CA PRO A 177 -48.40 20.96 10.98
C PRO A 177 -48.61 22.17 10.06
N ILE A 178 -48.88 23.32 10.67
CA ILE A 178 -49.10 24.59 9.95
C ILE A 178 -47.75 25.06 9.38
N TYR A 179 -46.66 24.80 10.10
CA TYR A 179 -45.30 25.12 9.68
C TYR A 179 -44.37 23.91 9.85
N MET A 180 -43.49 23.74 8.86
CA MET A 180 -42.42 22.75 8.85
C MET A 180 -41.12 23.43 8.43
N VAL A 181 -40.02 23.11 9.11
CA VAL A 181 -38.68 23.62 8.81
C VAL A 181 -37.77 22.47 8.40
N TYR A 182 -37.22 22.58 7.21
CA TYR A 182 -36.26 21.64 6.66
C TYR A 182 -34.88 22.27 6.62
N LEU A 183 -33.86 21.52 7.04
CA LEU A 183 -32.46 21.93 6.94
C LEU A 183 -31.70 20.97 6.02
N ALA A 184 -30.89 21.55 5.14
CA ALA A 184 -29.97 20.80 4.29
C ALA A 184 -28.54 21.26 4.59
N LEU A 185 -27.67 20.33 4.94
CA LEU A 185 -26.25 20.62 5.13
C LEU A 185 -25.58 20.67 3.75
N ILE A 186 -25.13 21.85 3.35
CA ILE A 186 -24.49 22.05 2.06
C ILE A 186 -23.02 21.60 2.17
N GLY A 187 -22.74 20.38 1.72
CA GLY A 187 -21.39 19.87 1.53
C GLY A 187 -20.72 20.37 0.25
N THR A 188 -19.50 19.91 -0.01
CA THR A 188 -18.85 20.09 -1.33
C THR A 188 -19.71 19.47 -2.44
N PRO A 189 -19.65 19.97 -3.70
CA PRO A 189 -20.69 19.80 -4.72
C PRO A 189 -20.97 18.37 -5.23
N GLN A 190 -20.44 17.32 -4.62
CA GLN A 190 -20.63 15.93 -5.04
C GLN A 190 -21.80 15.20 -4.34
N HIS A 191 -22.31 15.66 -3.20
CA HIS A 191 -23.46 15.04 -2.53
C HIS A 191 -24.47 16.10 -2.06
N SER A 192 -25.54 16.28 -2.84
CA SER A 192 -26.74 16.97 -2.35
C SER A 192 -27.44 16.07 -1.35
N GLN A 193 -27.34 16.41 -0.06
CA GLN A 193 -28.15 15.77 0.97
C GLN A 193 -29.62 16.18 0.82
N VAL A 194 -30.53 15.24 1.06
CA VAL A 194 -31.96 15.53 1.12
C VAL A 194 -32.21 16.40 2.36
N PRO A 195 -32.95 17.52 2.25
CA PRO A 195 -33.30 18.34 3.41
C PRO A 195 -34.03 17.49 4.46
N ALA A 196 -33.56 17.54 5.71
CA ALA A 196 -34.17 16.84 6.83
C ALA A 196 -35.19 17.75 7.52
N LEU A 197 -36.35 17.21 7.88
CA LEU A 197 -37.32 17.89 8.73
C LEU A 197 -36.75 17.98 10.15
N VAL A 198 -36.51 19.20 10.64
CA VAL A 198 -35.93 19.43 11.98
C VAL A 198 -36.89 20.09 12.95
N TYR A 199 -38.01 20.63 12.47
CA TYR A 199 -39.02 21.26 13.32
C TYR A 199 -40.38 21.28 12.63
N GLU A 200 -41.43 20.99 13.40
CA GLU A 200 -42.82 21.12 12.98
C GLU A 200 -43.66 21.68 14.12
N THR A 201 -44.69 22.44 13.79
CA THR A 201 -45.64 22.97 14.78
C THR A 201 -47.03 23.17 14.18
N SER A 202 -48.04 22.93 15.01
CA SER A 202 -49.46 23.14 14.69
C SER A 202 -50.07 24.33 15.46
N GLU A 203 -49.25 25.21 16.07
CA GLU A 203 -49.76 26.39 16.80
C GLU A 203 -50.33 27.42 15.82
N ASP A 204 -51.62 27.71 15.98
CA ASP A 204 -52.41 28.60 15.12
C ASP A 204 -52.09 30.09 15.31
N LYS A 205 -51.47 30.46 16.44
CA LYS A 205 -51.08 31.84 16.74
C LYS A 205 -49.77 32.26 16.06
N ILE A 206 -48.98 31.30 15.56
CA ILE A 206 -47.75 31.60 14.83
C ILE A 206 -48.10 32.10 13.43
N THR A 207 -47.51 33.23 13.04
CA THR A 207 -47.72 33.87 11.74
C THR A 207 -46.55 33.66 10.78
N SER A 208 -45.33 33.49 11.31
CA SER A 208 -44.15 33.17 10.53
C SER A 208 -43.06 32.52 11.39
N ILE A 209 -42.20 31.72 10.75
CA ILE A 209 -41.00 31.13 11.35
C ILE A 209 -39.81 31.48 10.46
N ASN A 210 -38.76 32.03 11.06
CA ASN A 210 -37.51 32.37 10.39
C ASN A 210 -36.33 31.68 11.08
N ILE A 211 -35.43 31.06 10.31
CA ILE A 211 -34.14 30.58 10.81
C ILE A 211 -33.24 31.80 10.98
N GLN A 212 -32.78 32.06 12.21
CA GLN A 212 -31.94 33.23 12.50
C GLN A 212 -30.47 32.94 12.27
N SER A 213 -29.99 31.85 12.85
CA SER A 213 -28.59 31.46 12.83
C SER A 213 -28.46 29.98 13.15
N CYS A 214 -27.38 29.37 12.67
CA CYS A 214 -27.04 27.98 12.93
C CYS A 214 -25.54 27.87 13.19
N LYS A 215 -25.15 27.01 14.12
CA LYS A 215 -23.75 26.72 14.46
C LYS A 215 -23.64 25.30 15.03
N VAL A 216 -22.44 24.73 14.97
CA VAL A 216 -22.12 23.57 15.82
C VAL A 216 -21.98 24.05 17.26
N ALA A 217 -22.82 23.56 18.16
CA ALA A 217 -22.78 23.88 19.58
C ALA A 217 -21.63 23.13 20.27
N PHE A 218 -20.96 23.82 21.19
CA PHE A 218 -19.88 23.21 21.96
C PHE A 218 -20.40 22.31 23.07
N VAL A 219 -21.47 22.69 23.76
CA VAL A 219 -22.04 21.95 24.91
C VAL A 219 -22.84 20.73 24.47
N ASP A 220 -23.77 20.90 23.52
CA ASP A 220 -24.65 19.80 23.08
C ASP A 220 -23.97 18.87 22.09
N HIS A 221 -22.76 19.23 21.65
CA HIS A 221 -21.94 18.47 20.70
C HIS A 221 -22.69 18.08 19.42
N ALA A 222 -23.64 18.94 19.02
CA ALA A 222 -24.58 18.76 17.93
C ALA A 222 -24.67 20.06 17.11
N ASN A 223 -25.34 20.01 15.97
CA ASN A 223 -25.69 21.21 15.23
C ASN A 223 -26.87 21.88 15.92
N VAL A 224 -26.78 23.17 16.14
CA VAL A 224 -27.83 23.96 16.76
C VAL A 224 -28.28 25.06 15.81
N CYS A 225 -29.59 25.22 15.67
CA CYS A 225 -30.20 26.33 14.95
C CYS A 225 -31.21 27.05 15.84
N PHE A 226 -31.25 28.37 15.70
CA PHE A 226 -32.20 29.22 16.40
C PHE A 226 -33.30 29.65 15.44
N LEU A 227 -34.53 29.23 15.73
CA LEU A 227 -35.73 29.65 15.02
C LEU A 227 -36.42 30.78 15.77
N LYS A 228 -36.85 31.79 15.02
CA LYS A 228 -37.72 32.83 15.52
C LYS A 228 -39.13 32.60 14.99
N SER A 229 -40.07 32.41 15.90
CA SER A 229 -41.50 32.41 15.61
C SER A 229 -42.12 33.76 15.96
N ILE A 230 -42.97 34.30 15.08
CA ILE A 230 -43.73 35.53 15.33
C ILE A 230 -45.16 35.14 15.69
N VAL A 231 -45.59 35.51 16.89
CA VAL A 231 -46.89 35.17 17.47
C VAL A 231 -47.74 36.43 17.56
N ASN A 232 -48.94 36.40 16.99
CA ASN A 232 -49.90 37.48 17.17
C ASN A 232 -50.72 37.26 18.44
N SER A 233 -50.59 38.17 19.41
CA SER A 233 -51.44 38.15 20.60
C SER A 233 -52.82 38.73 20.30
N SER A 234 -53.83 38.29 21.07
CA SER A 234 -55.19 38.81 21.03
C SER A 234 -55.31 40.31 21.41
N LEU A 235 -54.21 40.93 21.85
CA LEU A 235 -54.09 42.35 22.22
C LEU A 235 -53.50 43.21 21.09
N GLY A 236 -53.22 42.66 19.91
CA GLY A 236 -52.62 43.39 18.79
C GLY A 236 -51.12 43.63 18.91
N VAL A 237 -50.46 42.98 19.86
CA VAL A 237 -48.99 42.99 20.06
C VAL A 237 -48.39 41.78 19.36
N SER A 238 -47.35 41.99 18.54
CA SER A 238 -46.57 40.91 17.95
C SER A 238 -45.41 40.54 18.88
N LEU A 239 -45.42 39.31 19.37
CA LEU A 239 -44.37 38.76 20.24
C LEU A 239 -43.50 37.81 19.42
N SER A 240 -42.20 37.76 19.71
CA SER A 240 -41.31 36.76 19.14
C SER A 240 -40.93 35.71 20.19
N ALA A 241 -41.10 34.43 19.86
CA ALA A 241 -40.57 33.33 20.66
C ALA A 241 -39.43 32.65 19.90
N THR A 242 -38.29 32.48 20.58
CA THR A 242 -37.11 31.84 20.02
C THR A 242 -37.04 30.38 20.47
N VAL A 243 -36.90 29.49 19.51
CA VAL A 243 -36.75 28.05 19.71
C VAL A 243 -35.33 27.67 19.29
N GLU A 244 -34.62 27.00 20.18
CA GLU A 244 -33.36 26.35 19.88
C GLU A 244 -33.62 24.90 19.49
N ILE A 245 -33.00 24.46 18.40
CA ILE A 245 -33.10 23.08 17.91
C ILE A 245 -31.70 22.51 17.82
N ALA A 246 -31.45 21.45 18.57
CA ALA A 246 -30.25 20.62 18.47
C ALA A 246 -30.52 19.40 17.58
N PHE A 247 -29.67 19.14 16.59
CA PHE A 247 -29.81 18.05 15.63
C PHE A 247 -28.45 17.52 15.15
N LEU A 248 -28.43 16.26 14.75
CA LEU A 248 -27.25 15.57 14.22
C LEU A 248 -27.03 15.89 12.74
N SER A 249 -25.83 15.62 12.22
CA SER A 249 -25.52 15.73 10.79
C SER A 249 -26.37 14.80 9.91
N THR A 250 -27.03 13.80 10.50
CA THR A 250 -28.02 12.94 9.82
C THR A 250 -29.38 13.62 9.62
N GLY A 251 -29.61 14.76 10.28
CA GLY A 251 -30.91 15.44 10.35
C GLY A 251 -31.79 15.00 11.52
N SER A 252 -31.34 14.05 12.34
CA SER A 252 -32.08 13.61 13.53
C SER A 252 -32.06 14.69 14.62
N VAL A 253 -33.24 15.10 15.09
CA VAL A 253 -33.38 16.08 16.18
C VAL A 253 -33.09 15.41 17.52
N ILE A 254 -32.26 16.06 18.33
CA ILE A 254 -31.84 15.60 19.67
C ILE A 254 -32.66 16.31 20.73
N ASP A 255 -32.81 17.63 20.60
CA ASP A 255 -33.53 18.45 21.55
C ASP A 255 -34.17 19.67 20.87
N ILE A 256 -35.29 20.12 21.42
CA ILE A 256 -35.98 21.34 21.05
C ILE A 256 -36.30 22.08 22.34
N SER A 257 -35.63 23.19 22.59
CA SER A 257 -35.82 23.99 23.79
C SER A 257 -36.34 25.38 23.43
N GLN A 258 -37.31 25.86 24.19
CA GLN A 258 -37.70 27.27 24.12
C GLN A 258 -36.72 28.06 24.96
N LEU A 259 -36.04 29.00 24.33
CA LEU A 259 -35.16 29.93 25.03
C LEU A 259 -36.03 30.89 25.86
N GLY A 260 -36.10 30.62 27.16
CA GLY A 260 -36.80 31.44 28.15
C GLY A 260 -36.09 32.76 28.44
N LEU A 261 -35.83 33.55 27.40
CA LEU A 261 -35.13 34.83 27.46
C LEU A 261 -36.09 35.89 28.03
N ASP A 262 -36.07 36.02 29.35
CA ASP A 262 -36.86 36.94 30.19
C ASP A 262 -38.39 36.88 30.00
N ASN A 263 -39.02 35.95 30.71
CA ASN A 263 -40.44 36.02 31.08
C ASN A 263 -40.78 37.15 32.08
N ASP A 264 -39.84 38.06 32.36
CA ASP A 264 -40.06 39.22 33.24
C ASP A 264 -40.90 40.35 32.59
N THR A 265 -41.66 40.03 31.54
CA THR A 265 -42.69 40.93 30.98
C THR A 265 -43.92 41.09 31.89
N ILE A 266 -44.01 40.36 33.01
CA ILE A 266 -45.13 40.51 33.97
C ILE A 266 -44.97 41.77 34.86
N ASN A 267 -43.80 42.43 34.88
CA ASN A 267 -43.57 43.65 35.70
C ASN A 267 -43.25 44.92 34.88
N LEU A 268 -43.80 45.05 33.67
CA LEU A 268 -43.90 46.39 33.07
C LEU A 268 -45.11 47.11 33.71
N PRO A 269 -44.91 48.22 34.45
CA PRO A 269 -46.03 49.01 34.91
C PRO A 269 -46.78 49.49 33.66
N ALA A 270 -48.08 49.22 33.60
CA ALA A 270 -48.96 49.61 32.51
C ALA A 270 -48.68 51.06 32.10
N LEU A 271 -47.92 51.26 31.02
CA LEU A 271 -47.77 52.57 30.40
C LEU A 271 -49.00 52.80 29.53
N PRO A 272 -49.75 53.89 29.73
CA PRO A 272 -50.94 54.18 28.95
C PRO A 272 -50.54 54.84 27.62
N THR A 273 -49.94 54.08 26.70
CA THR A 273 -49.76 54.53 25.31
C THR A 273 -50.01 53.38 24.35
N PRO A 274 -51.04 53.44 23.47
CA PRO A 274 -51.43 52.35 22.57
C PRO A 274 -50.47 52.05 21.40
N ASN A 275 -49.27 52.64 21.34
CA ASN A 275 -48.52 52.79 20.08
C ASN A 275 -47.07 52.25 20.09
N ALA A 276 -46.66 51.39 21.02
CA ALA A 276 -45.31 50.81 20.98
C ALA A 276 -45.38 49.32 21.30
N ASN A 277 -45.34 48.45 20.29
CA ASN A 277 -45.65 47.02 20.48
C ASN A 277 -45.00 46.06 19.46
N ASN A 278 -43.89 46.45 18.81
CA ASN A 278 -43.07 45.49 18.05
C ASN A 278 -41.75 45.22 18.78
N ILE A 279 -41.76 44.22 19.67
CA ILE A 279 -40.52 43.71 20.27
C ILE A 279 -40.03 42.55 19.40
N THR A 280 -38.81 42.66 18.91
CA THR A 280 -38.19 41.62 18.10
C THR A 280 -36.86 41.20 18.69
N ASP A 281 -36.78 39.93 19.09
CA ASP A 281 -35.56 39.33 19.60
C ASP A 281 -34.83 38.58 18.49
N SER A 282 -33.50 38.62 18.50
CA SER A 282 -32.63 37.88 17.58
C SER A 282 -31.45 37.26 18.31
N VAL A 283 -31.19 35.97 18.07
CA VAL A 283 -30.10 35.22 18.72
C VAL A 283 -28.96 34.98 17.77
N ILE A 284 -27.76 35.27 18.25
CA ILE A 284 -26.50 35.07 17.56
C ILE A 284 -25.59 34.18 18.43
N PRO A 285 -25.24 32.96 18.00
CA PRO A 285 -24.25 32.15 18.69
C PRO A 285 -22.85 32.74 18.51
N LEU A 286 -22.13 32.88 19.63
CA LEU A 286 -20.76 33.39 19.65
C LEU A 286 -19.77 32.32 19.15
N GLU A 287 -18.64 32.71 18.57
CA GLU A 287 -17.64 31.76 18.07
C GLU A 287 -16.95 31.00 19.21
N ASN A 288 -16.64 31.68 20.32
CA ASN A 288 -16.02 31.11 21.53
C ASN A 288 -17.05 30.64 22.58
N ASP A 289 -18.19 30.14 22.10
CA ASP A 289 -19.36 29.68 22.87
C ASP A 289 -20.13 30.80 23.59
N GLY A 290 -21.37 30.52 24.00
CA GLY A 290 -22.33 31.52 24.52
C GLY A 290 -23.21 32.16 23.43
N LEU A 291 -24.15 33.01 23.84
CA LEU A 291 -25.17 33.61 22.97
C LEU A 291 -25.23 35.14 23.13
N LEU A 292 -25.45 35.84 22.03
CA LEU A 292 -25.79 37.26 22.01
C LEU A 292 -27.26 37.41 21.58
N LEU A 293 -28.08 37.90 22.50
CA LEU A 293 -29.47 38.27 22.25
C LEU A 293 -29.53 39.75 21.87
N ILE A 294 -29.97 40.06 20.66
CA ILE A 294 -30.27 41.41 20.23
C ILE A 294 -31.77 41.64 20.37
N ARG A 295 -32.15 42.59 21.21
CA ARG A 295 -33.54 43.02 21.38
C ARG A 295 -33.74 44.37 20.70
N HIS A 296 -34.61 44.38 19.70
CA HIS A 296 -35.01 45.57 18.96
C HIS A 296 -36.43 45.98 19.38
N THR A 297 -36.55 47.18 19.90
CA THR A 297 -37.79 47.87 20.25
C THR A 297 -37.95 49.10 19.37
N ASP A 298 -39.17 49.63 19.23
CA ASP A 298 -39.48 50.75 18.31
C ASP A 298 -38.54 51.96 18.41
N ASN A 299 -37.87 52.18 19.55
CA ASN A 299 -36.94 53.29 19.79
C ASN A 299 -35.52 52.88 20.28
N SER A 300 -35.20 51.59 20.44
CA SER A 300 -33.87 51.18 20.95
C SER A 300 -33.46 49.76 20.58
N ILE A 301 -32.17 49.58 20.33
CA ILE A 301 -31.51 48.28 20.13
C ILE A 301 -30.61 48.01 21.32
N THR A 302 -30.81 46.87 21.97
CA THR A 302 -30.01 46.42 23.12
C THR A 302 -29.47 45.03 22.83
N GLY A 303 -28.27 44.73 23.34
CA GLY A 303 -27.68 43.40 23.26
C GLY A 303 -27.45 42.85 24.65
N HIS A 304 -27.91 41.63 24.93
CA HIS A 304 -27.65 40.91 26.17
C HIS A 304 -26.82 39.67 25.87
N ILE A 305 -25.78 39.45 26.68
CA ILE A 305 -24.87 38.33 26.51
C ILE A 305 -25.23 37.24 27.51
N TYR A 306 -25.31 36.01 27.01
CA TYR A 306 -25.60 34.81 27.79
C TYR A 306 -24.43 33.85 27.72
N ASP A 307 -24.16 33.17 28.83
CA ASP A 307 -23.16 32.10 28.89
C ASP A 307 -23.66 30.79 28.26
N GLN A 308 -22.79 29.78 28.29
CA GLN A 308 -23.05 28.43 27.76
C GLN A 308 -24.19 27.66 28.47
N TYR A 309 -24.71 28.18 29.57
CA TYR A 309 -25.81 27.60 30.33
C TYR A 309 -27.11 28.42 30.21
N GLY A 310 -27.11 29.45 29.36
CA GLY A 310 -28.25 30.35 29.20
C GLY A 310 -28.41 31.34 30.35
N ASN A 311 -27.39 31.54 31.20
CA ASN A 311 -27.45 32.57 32.24
C ASN A 311 -27.03 33.92 31.66
N ASN A 312 -27.84 34.94 31.92
CA ASN A 312 -27.46 36.32 31.62
C ASN A 312 -26.28 36.71 32.53
N ILE A 313 -25.14 37.05 31.93
CA ILE A 313 -23.95 37.44 32.71
C ILE A 313 -24.01 38.89 33.22
N GLY A 314 -25.13 39.59 33.02
CA GLY A 314 -25.34 40.98 33.41
C GLY A 314 -24.49 41.97 32.59
N LYS A 315 -23.90 41.53 31.48
CA LYS A 315 -23.17 42.38 30.54
C LYS A 315 -24.04 42.65 29.34
N GLU A 316 -24.37 43.93 29.16
CA GLU A 316 -24.96 44.43 27.93
C GLU A 316 -23.87 44.65 26.88
N TRP A 317 -24.23 44.47 25.61
CA TRP A 317 -23.39 44.88 24.51
C TRP A 317 -23.40 46.41 24.44
N ASP A 318 -22.21 47.02 24.59
CA ASP A 318 -22.00 48.47 24.56
C ASP A 318 -22.24 49.07 23.15
N ILE A 319 -23.49 49.08 22.70
CA ILE A 319 -23.90 49.75 21.47
C ILE A 319 -24.03 51.25 21.77
N PRO A 320 -23.35 52.14 21.03
CA PRO A 320 -23.46 53.57 21.25
C PRO A 320 -24.91 54.07 21.16
N LYS A 321 -25.41 54.71 22.23
CA LYS A 321 -26.83 55.14 22.36
C LYS A 321 -27.30 56.07 21.23
N ASN A 322 -26.39 56.85 20.65
CA ASN A 322 -26.68 57.73 19.51
C ASN A 322 -27.01 56.97 18.22
N LEU A 323 -26.64 55.68 18.12
CA LEU A 323 -26.91 54.81 16.97
C LEU A 323 -28.20 53.99 17.15
N THR A 324 -28.75 53.95 18.36
CA THR A 324 -29.94 53.13 18.67
C THR A 324 -31.26 53.90 18.58
N GLU A 325 -31.22 55.23 18.60
CA GLU A 325 -32.41 56.09 18.48
C GLU A 325 -32.82 56.22 17.00
N ASN A 326 -34.00 55.71 16.64
CA ASN A 326 -34.62 55.79 15.30
C ASN A 326 -33.88 55.12 14.13
N SER A 327 -32.98 54.16 14.40
CA SER A 327 -32.25 53.44 13.34
C SER A 327 -32.85 52.05 13.10
N ASN A 328 -33.01 51.66 11.82
CA ASN A 328 -33.51 50.33 11.47
C ASN A 328 -32.35 49.32 11.38
N LEU A 329 -32.55 48.11 11.91
CA LEU A 329 -31.58 47.02 11.77
C LEU A 329 -31.59 46.45 10.35
N LEU A 330 -30.46 46.60 9.62
CA LEU A 330 -30.27 46.05 8.26
C LEU A 330 -29.73 44.62 8.27
N GLY A 331 -28.91 44.28 9.26
CA GLY A 331 -28.29 42.97 9.37
C GLY A 331 -27.37 42.87 10.58
N PHE A 332 -26.96 41.65 10.88
CA PHE A 332 -26.07 41.36 11.99
C PHE A 332 -25.32 40.06 11.74
N GLY A 333 -24.24 39.84 12.49
CA GLY A 333 -23.54 38.57 12.46
C GLY A 333 -22.32 38.53 13.38
N MET A 334 -21.58 37.43 13.29
CA MET A 334 -20.32 37.21 13.98
C MET A 334 -19.18 37.00 12.99
N PHE A 335 -18.05 37.63 13.27
CA PHE A 335 -16.79 37.27 12.65
C PHE A 335 -16.12 36.10 13.38
N LYS A 336 -15.28 35.36 12.66
CA LYS A 336 -14.55 34.17 13.18
C LYS A 336 -13.63 34.45 14.37
N ASN A 337 -13.20 35.70 14.55
CA ASN A 337 -12.42 36.16 15.69
C ASN A 337 -13.26 36.51 16.93
N ASN A 338 -14.56 36.15 16.92
CA ASN A 338 -15.52 36.43 17.98
C ASN A 338 -15.90 37.93 18.11
N THR A 339 -15.80 38.69 17.02
CA THR A 339 -16.29 40.08 16.96
C THR A 339 -17.72 40.11 16.41
N ALA A 340 -18.67 40.62 17.18
CA ALA A 340 -20.05 40.82 16.72
C ALA A 340 -20.14 42.08 15.87
N TRP A 341 -21.02 42.07 14.87
CA TRP A 341 -21.32 43.25 14.07
C TRP A 341 -22.81 43.41 13.82
N ILE A 342 -23.25 44.67 13.72
CA ILE A 342 -24.59 45.07 13.29
C ILE A 342 -24.48 46.14 12.20
N ALA A 343 -25.40 46.09 11.25
CA ALA A 343 -25.58 47.10 10.21
C ALA A 343 -26.90 47.85 10.47
N LEU A 344 -26.86 49.18 10.43
CA LEU A 344 -27.97 50.07 10.75
C LEU A 344 -28.25 51.04 9.59
N ASP A 345 -29.53 51.30 9.32
CA ASP A 345 -29.99 52.27 8.31
C ASP A 345 -30.07 53.70 8.88
N GLY A 346 -29.69 54.71 8.09
CA GLY A 346 -29.87 56.13 8.44
C GLY A 346 -28.61 56.94 8.81
N LEU A 347 -27.40 56.36 8.76
CA LEU A 347 -26.14 57.06 9.08
C LEU A 347 -25.04 56.81 8.04
N THR A 348 -24.12 57.77 7.89
CA THR A 348 -22.97 57.72 6.97
C THR A 348 -21.89 56.71 7.37
N ASP A 349 -21.96 56.17 8.60
CA ASP A 349 -21.14 55.06 9.12
C ASP A 349 -22.09 53.96 9.65
N SER A 350 -22.44 53.00 8.81
CA SER A 350 -23.59 52.09 9.01
C SER A 350 -23.28 50.75 9.67
N ILE A 351 -22.03 50.46 10.06
CA ILE A 351 -21.65 49.18 10.68
C ILE A 351 -20.95 49.41 12.02
N VAL A 352 -21.50 48.84 13.09
CA VAL A 352 -20.90 48.81 14.43
C VAL A 352 -20.37 47.41 14.68
N SER A 353 -19.19 47.30 15.28
CA SER A 353 -18.64 46.02 15.70
C SER A 353 -17.98 46.11 17.07
N SER A 354 -18.00 45.02 17.82
CA SER A 354 -17.34 44.92 19.12
C SER A 354 -16.91 43.49 19.41
N ASP A 355 -15.78 43.35 20.08
CA ASP A 355 -15.26 42.04 20.49
C ASP A 355 -16.15 41.44 21.59
N MET A 356 -16.62 40.21 21.38
CA MET A 356 -17.44 39.50 22.34
C MET A 356 -16.57 38.71 23.33
N PRO A 357 -17.06 38.50 24.57
CA PRO A 357 -16.35 37.68 25.54
C PRO A 357 -16.14 36.26 25.01
N LYS A 358 -14.98 35.70 25.33
CA LYS A 358 -14.65 34.31 25.05
C LYS A 358 -14.96 33.48 26.28
N PHE A 359 -15.97 32.63 26.19
CA PHE A 359 -16.33 31.72 27.28
C PHE A 359 -15.42 30.50 27.28
N ILE A 360 -14.96 30.09 26.11
CA ILE A 360 -14.00 29.00 25.91
C ILE A 360 -12.80 29.52 25.14
N GLU A 361 -11.61 29.35 25.73
CA GLU A 361 -10.35 29.68 25.07
C GLU A 361 -9.94 28.56 24.11
N ASP A 362 -9.65 28.93 22.86
CA ASP A 362 -9.07 28.00 21.88
C ASP A 362 -7.59 27.77 22.22
N SER A 363 -7.16 26.52 22.16
CA SER A 363 -5.75 26.14 22.35
C SER A 363 -4.88 26.44 21.12
N GLY A 364 -5.41 27.19 20.14
CA GLY A 364 -4.73 27.66 18.93
C GLY A 364 -4.94 26.74 17.72
N TYR A 365 -5.83 25.76 17.79
CA TYR A 365 -6.10 24.80 16.71
C TYR A 365 -7.25 25.24 15.80
N ASN A 366 -7.90 26.37 16.10
CA ASN A 366 -9.16 26.79 15.50
C ASN A 366 -10.25 25.71 15.64
N ASN A 367 -10.23 25.04 16.80
CA ASN A 367 -11.15 23.99 17.16
C ASN A 367 -11.22 23.91 18.69
N LEU A 368 -12.33 24.40 19.25
CA LEU A 368 -12.52 24.49 20.70
C LEU A 368 -12.46 23.14 21.41
N LEU A 369 -12.74 22.03 20.70
CA LEU A 369 -12.72 20.68 21.27
C LEU A 369 -11.30 20.12 21.40
N VAL A 370 -10.30 20.68 20.70
CA VAL A 370 -8.92 20.21 20.75
C VAL A 370 -8.18 20.89 21.91
N VAL A 371 -7.83 20.11 22.93
CA VAL A 371 -7.14 20.60 24.14
C VAL A 371 -5.63 20.64 23.92
N SER A 372 -5.06 19.63 23.27
CA SER A 372 -3.63 19.58 23.01
C SER A 372 -3.27 18.58 21.92
N THR A 373 -2.09 18.76 21.33
CA THR A 373 -1.51 17.80 20.40
C THR A 373 -0.05 17.49 20.73
N GLU A 374 0.41 16.36 20.23
CA GLU A 374 1.82 15.98 20.22
C GLU A 374 2.17 15.50 18.80
N PRO A 375 3.08 16.17 18.07
CA PRO A 375 3.84 17.37 18.44
C PRO A 375 2.99 18.60 18.72
N LYS A 376 3.38 19.42 19.70
CA LYS A 376 2.68 20.69 20.00
C LYS A 376 2.84 21.71 18.87
N ILE A 377 1.90 22.64 18.74
CA ILE A 377 2.02 23.81 17.84
C ILE A 377 3.33 24.57 18.13
N ASN A 378 4.02 24.99 17.07
CA ASN A 378 5.27 25.73 17.06
C ASN A 378 6.42 25.05 17.82
N SER A 379 6.33 23.74 18.08
CA SER A 379 7.40 22.99 18.73
C SER A 379 8.57 22.68 17.79
N LEU A 380 9.75 22.49 18.40
CA LEU A 380 10.96 22.02 17.72
C LEU A 380 11.14 20.52 18.02
N LEU A 381 11.15 19.70 16.98
CA LEU A 381 11.33 18.25 17.06
C LEU A 381 12.82 17.87 17.04
N PHE A 382 13.23 17.03 17.98
CA PHE A 382 14.59 16.52 18.10
C PHE A 382 14.67 15.06 17.62
N THR A 383 15.86 14.64 17.17
CA THR A 383 16.12 13.25 16.79
C THR A 383 16.34 12.38 18.05
N PRO A 384 15.81 11.15 18.10
CA PRO A 384 14.93 10.52 17.12
C PRO A 384 13.53 11.15 17.12
N TYR A 385 13.01 11.41 15.91
CA TYR A 385 11.71 12.04 15.75
C TYR A 385 10.56 11.18 16.29
N PRO A 386 9.45 11.80 16.70
CA PRO A 386 8.30 11.09 17.24
C PRO A 386 7.73 10.10 16.22
N LYS A 387 7.40 8.90 16.71
CA LYS A 387 6.78 7.81 15.92
C LYS A 387 5.26 7.84 15.97
N THR A 388 4.69 8.74 16.76
CA THR A 388 3.26 8.88 16.97
C THR A 388 2.88 10.36 16.93
N ILE A 389 1.66 10.61 16.51
CA ILE A 389 1.01 11.92 16.52
C ILE A 389 -0.27 11.77 17.30
N ASN A 390 -0.43 12.58 18.34
CA ASN A 390 -1.54 12.48 19.27
C ASN A 390 -2.39 13.76 19.21
N ILE A 391 -3.70 13.60 19.27
CA ILE A 391 -4.67 14.69 19.41
C ILE A 391 -5.56 14.35 20.61
N THR A 392 -5.61 15.25 21.58
CA THR A 392 -6.43 15.10 22.79
C THR A 392 -7.60 16.06 22.74
N TYR A 393 -8.80 15.51 22.84
CA TYR A 393 -10.06 16.25 22.83
C TYR A 393 -10.58 16.50 24.26
N SER A 394 -11.46 17.49 24.43
CA SER A 394 -12.13 17.76 25.71
C SER A 394 -13.16 16.69 26.06
N ILE A 395 -13.67 15.97 25.06
CA ILE A 395 -14.74 14.98 25.16
C ILE A 395 -14.30 13.58 24.70
N PRO A 396 -14.99 12.51 25.12
CA PRO A 396 -14.74 11.16 24.63
C PRO A 396 -15.13 10.98 23.15
N ILE A 397 -14.26 10.30 22.39
CA ILE A 397 -14.32 10.19 20.93
C ILE A 397 -14.38 8.73 20.43
N THR A 398 -14.82 8.59 19.18
CA THR A 398 -14.75 7.38 18.36
C THR A 398 -14.05 7.69 17.02
N GLN A 399 -13.58 6.65 16.32
CA GLN A 399 -12.87 6.82 15.07
C GLN A 399 -13.83 7.22 13.94
N GLY A 400 -13.43 8.19 13.12
CA GLY A 400 -14.18 8.64 11.95
C GLY A 400 -13.46 8.39 10.63
N SER A 401 -14.12 8.75 9.52
CA SER A 401 -13.63 8.50 8.16
C SER A 401 -12.81 9.63 7.54
N GLY A 402 -12.76 10.81 8.18
CA GLY A 402 -11.93 11.93 7.75
C GLY A 402 -10.44 11.60 7.86
N ASN A 403 -9.60 12.25 7.06
CA ASN A 403 -8.16 11.99 7.02
C ASN A 403 -7.36 12.93 7.94
N ILE A 404 -6.28 12.40 8.48
CA ILE A 404 -5.15 13.21 8.93
C ILE A 404 -4.11 13.24 7.81
N THR A 405 -3.64 14.43 7.44
CA THR A 405 -2.69 14.64 6.36
C THR A 405 -1.52 15.48 6.82
N ILE A 406 -0.30 14.96 6.62
CA ILE A 406 0.94 15.59 7.05
C ILE A 406 1.71 16.07 5.83
N TYR A 407 2.02 17.36 5.82
CA TYR A 407 2.81 18.00 4.77
C TYR A 407 4.16 18.49 5.32
N GLN A 408 5.20 18.31 4.52
CA GLN A 408 6.45 19.07 4.64
C GLN A 408 6.29 20.38 3.86
N VAL A 409 6.70 21.49 4.45
CA VAL A 409 6.70 22.81 3.81
C VAL A 409 8.13 23.13 3.36
N ASN A 410 8.32 23.24 2.05
CA ASN A 410 9.61 23.59 1.44
C ASN A 410 9.88 25.10 1.56
N ASP A 411 11.13 25.52 1.33
CA ASP A 411 11.55 26.92 1.46
C ASP A 411 10.77 27.90 0.56
N ASN A 412 10.25 27.41 -0.57
CA ASN A 412 9.41 28.17 -1.50
C ASN A 412 7.92 28.23 -1.08
N GLY A 413 7.56 27.68 0.09
CA GLY A 413 6.18 27.60 0.59
C GLY A 413 5.35 26.46 -0.01
N SER A 414 5.90 25.65 -0.92
CA SER A 414 5.19 24.48 -1.47
C SER A 414 5.02 23.38 -0.42
N LYS A 415 3.86 22.70 -0.45
CA LYS A 415 3.52 21.61 0.47
C LYS A 415 3.77 20.25 -0.21
N LEU A 416 4.67 19.45 0.35
CA LEU A 416 4.94 18.08 -0.06
C LEU A 416 4.21 17.11 0.87
N LEU A 417 3.30 16.30 0.31
CA LEU A 417 2.60 15.26 1.07
C LEU A 417 3.59 14.21 1.60
N ARG A 418 3.57 13.96 2.92
CA ARG A 418 4.39 12.91 3.56
C ARG A 418 3.58 11.69 3.91
N GLN A 419 2.40 11.90 4.48
CA GLN A 419 1.54 10.81 4.95
C GLN A 419 0.07 11.27 4.99
N THR A 420 -0.87 10.41 4.60
CA THR A 420 -2.31 10.65 4.72
C THR A 420 -3.09 9.35 4.94
N PHE A 421 -4.04 9.35 5.87
CA PHE A 421 -4.88 8.18 6.17
C PHE A 421 -6.08 8.57 7.06
N PRO A 422 -7.17 7.78 7.06
CA PRO A 422 -8.36 8.07 7.85
C PRO A 422 -8.18 7.73 9.33
N GLY A 423 -8.96 8.38 10.19
CA GLY A 423 -8.98 8.12 11.65
C GLY A 423 -9.38 6.68 12.00
N ALA A 424 -10.24 6.05 11.19
CA ALA A 424 -10.66 4.65 11.31
C ALA A 424 -9.64 3.63 10.74
N SER A 425 -8.46 4.06 10.30
CA SER A 425 -7.42 3.15 9.81
C SER A 425 -6.71 2.39 10.93
N GLU A 426 -6.01 1.30 10.58
CA GLU A 426 -5.12 0.55 11.47
C GLU A 426 -3.93 1.37 12.02
N HIS A 427 -3.70 2.57 11.48
CA HIS A 427 -2.63 3.46 11.88
C HIS A 427 -2.99 4.34 13.08
N CYS A 428 -4.27 4.48 13.41
CA CYS A 428 -4.74 5.24 14.56
C CYS A 428 -5.37 4.33 15.61
N ARG A 429 -5.22 4.70 16.89
CA ARG A 429 -5.86 4.04 18.03
C ARG A 429 -6.29 5.09 19.04
N ILE A 430 -7.45 4.87 19.65
CA ILE A 430 -7.97 5.70 20.73
C ILE A 430 -7.51 5.09 22.06
N ASP A 431 -7.14 5.93 23.02
CA ASP A 431 -6.83 5.51 24.38
C ASP A 431 -8.01 4.74 25.02
N GLU A 432 -7.73 3.63 25.70
CA GLU A 432 -8.76 2.76 26.25
C GLU A 432 -9.39 3.28 27.55
N ILE A 433 -8.72 4.18 28.26
CA ILE A 433 -9.12 4.62 29.60
C ILE A 433 -10.06 5.82 29.51
N GLU A 434 -9.57 6.94 28.97
CA GLU A 434 -10.36 8.17 28.90
C GLU A 434 -11.12 8.30 27.58
N ARG A 435 -10.66 7.58 26.54
CA ARG A 435 -11.19 7.67 25.17
C ARG A 435 -11.21 9.09 24.59
N LYS A 436 -10.38 10.01 25.09
CA LYS A 436 -10.29 11.40 24.62
C LYS A 436 -9.13 11.64 23.66
N THR A 437 -8.13 10.77 23.67
CA THR A 437 -6.91 10.94 22.87
C THR A 437 -6.86 9.90 21.77
N ILE A 438 -6.66 10.36 20.53
CA ILE A 438 -6.35 9.51 19.38
C ILE A 438 -4.86 9.62 19.06
N SER A 439 -4.21 8.47 18.94
CA SER A 439 -2.78 8.32 18.67
C SER A 439 -2.57 7.62 17.33
N CYS A 440 -1.90 8.29 16.40
CA CYS A 440 -1.69 7.82 15.03
C CYS A 440 -0.20 7.62 14.74
N LYS A 441 0.15 6.53 14.06
CA LYS A 441 1.55 6.16 13.75
C LYS A 441 2.13 7.05 12.64
N ALA A 442 3.24 7.72 12.95
CA ALA A 442 4.06 8.40 11.96
C ALA A 442 5.12 7.45 11.40
N LEU A 443 5.28 7.41 10.07
CA LEU A 443 6.33 6.63 9.43
C LEU A 443 7.72 7.24 9.71
N ASN A 444 8.76 6.41 9.70
CA ASN A 444 10.15 6.89 9.80
C ASN A 444 10.52 7.84 8.64
N SER A 445 9.82 7.75 7.51
CA SER A 445 9.97 8.65 6.36
C SER A 445 9.21 9.96 6.52
N THR A 446 8.33 10.15 7.52
CA THR A 446 7.46 11.33 7.60
C THR A 446 8.24 12.59 7.97
N PHE A 447 8.93 12.58 9.11
CA PHE A 447 9.71 13.71 9.65
C PHE A 447 11.21 13.61 9.35
N ASN A 448 11.59 12.91 8.28
CA ASN A 448 12.98 12.52 8.01
C ASN A 448 13.89 13.64 7.49
N HIS A 449 13.36 14.83 7.22
CA HIS A 449 14.14 15.96 6.72
C HIS A 449 14.45 16.94 7.86
N MET A 450 15.72 17.36 7.94
CA MET A 450 16.22 18.22 9.03
C MET A 450 15.93 19.69 8.76
N GLY A 451 15.74 20.47 9.82
CA GLY A 451 15.57 21.92 9.72
C GLY A 451 14.31 22.38 8.98
N THR A 452 13.34 21.51 8.70
CA THR A 452 12.16 21.82 7.88
C THR A 452 10.88 21.97 8.67
N ASN A 453 9.99 22.80 8.15
CA ASN A 453 8.67 23.03 8.69
C ASN A 453 7.70 21.94 8.21
N TYR A 454 6.81 21.52 9.10
CA TYR A 454 5.73 20.58 8.83
C TYR A 454 4.40 21.21 9.24
N THR A 455 3.35 20.89 8.49
CA THR A 455 1.97 21.30 8.80
C THR A 455 1.07 20.07 8.73
N VAL A 456 0.15 19.97 9.69
CA VAL A 456 -0.80 18.86 9.79
C VAL A 456 -2.21 19.41 9.58
N ILE A 457 -2.95 18.77 8.69
CA ILE A 457 -4.37 19.03 8.43
C ILE A 457 -5.15 17.83 8.91
N VAL A 458 -6.22 18.08 9.65
CA VAL A 458 -7.16 17.04 10.09
C VAL A 458 -8.50 17.41 9.49
N ASP A 459 -9.06 16.54 8.67
CA ASP A 459 -10.35 16.76 8.04
C ASP A 459 -11.48 16.66 9.07
N ASN A 460 -12.63 17.26 8.75
CA ASN A 460 -13.86 16.99 9.49
C ASN A 460 -14.18 15.50 9.44
N ASN A 461 -14.87 14.99 10.47
CA ASN A 461 -15.18 13.57 10.63
C ASN A 461 -13.92 12.68 10.79
N PHE A 462 -12.73 13.21 11.10
CA PHE A 462 -11.58 12.39 11.47
C PHE A 462 -11.84 11.58 12.75
N VAL A 463 -12.54 12.20 13.69
CA VAL A 463 -13.12 11.58 14.88
C VAL A 463 -14.58 11.99 15.01
N LYS A 464 -15.31 11.24 15.81
CA LYS A 464 -16.71 11.50 16.14
C LYS A 464 -16.91 11.59 17.65
N ASN A 465 -18.00 12.21 18.07
CA ASN A 465 -18.46 12.11 19.44
C ASN A 465 -18.84 10.66 19.75
N SER A 466 -18.29 10.08 20.81
CA SER A 466 -18.55 8.68 21.17
C SER A 466 -19.99 8.39 21.59
N PHE A 467 -20.72 9.38 22.11
CA PHE A 467 -22.09 9.20 22.61
C PHE A 467 -23.13 9.36 21.51
N LEU A 468 -22.95 10.35 20.63
CA LEU A 468 -23.90 10.72 19.59
C LEU A 468 -23.55 10.15 18.20
N ASP A 469 -22.36 9.57 18.04
CA ASP A 469 -21.76 9.23 16.74
C ASP A 469 -21.69 10.41 15.75
N GLU A 470 -21.65 11.65 16.28
CA GLU A 470 -21.66 12.88 15.49
C GLU A 470 -20.24 13.22 14.98
N PRO A 471 -20.06 13.51 13.67
CA PRO A 471 -18.79 13.97 13.12
C PRO A 471 -18.27 15.25 13.77
N LEU A 472 -17.02 15.23 14.25
CA LEU A 472 -16.39 16.43 14.82
C LEU A 472 -15.63 17.22 13.76
N SER A 473 -15.51 18.53 14.01
CA SER A 473 -14.65 19.40 13.20
C SER A 473 -13.18 18.99 13.33
N GLY A 474 -12.43 19.14 12.25
CA GLY A 474 -11.00 18.85 12.21
C GLY A 474 -10.12 20.05 12.60
N ILE A 475 -8.86 20.03 12.15
CA ILE A 475 -7.88 21.10 12.32
C ILE A 475 -7.54 21.63 10.92
N GLN A 476 -7.87 22.89 10.68
CA GLN A 476 -7.70 23.51 9.37
C GLN A 476 -6.22 23.74 9.02
N SER A 477 -5.94 23.91 7.73
CA SER A 477 -4.61 24.24 7.22
C SER A 477 -4.04 25.49 7.89
N GLY A 478 -2.81 25.39 8.39
CA GLY A 478 -2.04 26.54 8.89
C GLY A 478 -2.09 26.75 10.40
N PHE A 479 -2.92 26.00 11.13
CA PHE A 479 -2.98 26.10 12.60
C PHE A 479 -1.98 25.17 13.30
N TRP A 480 -1.85 23.92 12.82
CA TRP A 480 -0.93 22.97 13.41
C TRP A 480 0.38 22.85 12.63
N ASN A 481 1.36 23.68 13.03
CA ASN A 481 2.70 23.70 12.42
C ASN A 481 3.78 23.44 13.46
N PHE A 482 4.89 22.80 13.06
CA PHE A 482 6.07 22.58 13.89
C PHE A 482 7.32 22.37 13.01
N LYS A 483 8.51 22.39 13.60
CA LYS A 483 9.78 22.35 12.86
C LYS A 483 10.69 21.23 13.36
N THR A 484 11.47 20.60 12.47
CA THR A 484 12.55 19.68 12.86
C THR A 484 13.85 20.43 13.14
N ASN A 485 14.65 19.92 14.08
CA ASN A 485 15.96 20.53 14.39
C ASN A 485 16.94 20.36 13.22
N ALA A 486 17.81 21.35 13.03
CA ALA A 486 19.00 21.24 12.19
C ALA A 486 20.13 20.66 13.05
N SER A 487 20.23 19.33 13.14
CA SER A 487 21.31 18.70 13.91
C SER A 487 22.58 18.59 13.07
N SER A 488 23.62 19.30 13.49
CA SER A 488 24.98 19.29 12.94
C SER A 488 25.88 18.25 13.63
N ALA A 489 25.41 17.01 13.80
CA ALA A 489 26.31 15.98 14.29
C ALA A 489 27.30 15.66 13.17
N GLU A 490 28.62 15.73 13.40
CA GLU A 490 29.62 15.30 12.44
C GLU A 490 29.32 13.86 12.00
N ILE A 491 28.91 13.72 10.75
CA ILE A 491 28.39 12.47 10.22
C ILE A 491 29.56 11.66 9.64
N PRO A 492 29.74 10.38 10.02
CA PRO A 492 30.72 9.52 9.36
C PRO A 492 30.37 9.37 7.88
N PHE A 493 31.37 9.47 7.01
CA PHE A 493 31.25 9.37 5.56
C PHE A 493 30.60 8.02 5.16
N THR A 494 29.45 8.07 4.50
CA THR A 494 28.77 6.88 3.96
C THR A 494 28.77 6.93 2.45
N VAL A 495 29.41 5.95 1.82
CA VAL A 495 29.54 5.84 0.36
C VAL A 495 28.18 5.56 -0.29
N GLY A 496 27.95 6.14 -1.47
CA GLY A 496 26.78 5.82 -2.30
C GLY A 496 26.71 4.34 -2.70
N PHE A 497 25.51 3.82 -2.93
CA PHE A 497 25.30 2.42 -3.28
C PHE A 497 24.14 2.23 -4.26
N THR A 498 24.01 1.00 -4.76
CA THR A 498 23.02 0.61 -5.77
C THR A 498 21.93 -0.26 -5.15
N VAL A 499 20.68 -0.07 -5.57
CA VAL A 499 19.51 -0.83 -5.12
C VAL A 499 18.68 -1.29 -6.31
N LEU A 500 17.87 -2.32 -6.11
CA LEU A 500 16.91 -2.79 -7.11
C LEU A 500 15.50 -2.33 -6.78
N LEU A 501 14.81 -1.77 -7.76
CA LEU A 501 13.39 -1.43 -7.68
C LEU A 501 12.60 -2.33 -8.63
N ARG A 502 11.38 -2.73 -8.23
CA ARG A 502 10.47 -3.56 -9.04
C ARG A 502 9.19 -2.80 -9.35
N LEU A 503 8.65 -2.93 -10.58
CA LEU A 503 7.28 -2.49 -10.87
C LEU A 503 6.26 -3.59 -10.59
N ASP A 504 5.02 -3.18 -10.34
CA ASP A 504 3.88 -4.07 -10.42
C ASP A 504 3.52 -4.44 -11.88
N ASP A 505 2.44 -5.21 -12.03
CA ASP A 505 2.00 -5.75 -13.32
C ASP A 505 1.49 -4.66 -14.28
N GLU A 506 0.94 -3.57 -13.75
CA GLU A 506 0.47 -2.45 -14.54
C GLU A 506 1.63 -1.56 -14.99
N GLY A 507 2.53 -1.22 -14.08
CA GLY A 507 3.77 -0.51 -14.40
C GLY A 507 4.62 -1.23 -15.42
N THR A 508 4.72 -2.55 -15.32
CA THR A 508 5.46 -3.36 -16.30
C THR A 508 4.91 -3.21 -17.71
N ARG A 509 3.59 -3.14 -17.87
CA ARG A 509 2.94 -2.89 -19.17
C ARG A 509 3.17 -1.45 -19.65
N ASN A 510 3.01 -0.48 -18.76
CA ASN A 510 3.16 0.94 -19.07
C ASN A 510 4.61 1.32 -19.41
N PHE A 511 5.59 0.67 -18.80
CA PHE A 511 7.01 0.85 -19.09
C PHE A 511 7.34 0.61 -20.57
N PHE A 512 6.75 -0.42 -21.19
CA PHE A 512 6.98 -0.70 -22.60
C PHE A 512 6.24 0.27 -23.54
N ALA A 513 5.18 0.92 -23.05
CA ALA A 513 4.41 1.90 -23.81
C ALA A 513 5.06 3.29 -23.80
N ASP A 514 5.63 3.72 -22.67
CA ASP A 514 6.26 5.03 -22.50
C ASP A 514 7.79 4.95 -22.49
N LYS A 515 8.43 5.46 -23.55
CA LYS A 515 9.90 5.54 -23.66
C LYS A 515 10.54 6.46 -22.62
N LYS A 516 9.80 7.41 -22.05
CA LYS A 516 10.25 8.36 -21.01
C LYS A 516 9.84 7.93 -19.60
N PHE A 517 9.29 6.72 -19.44
CA PHE A 517 8.79 6.24 -18.15
C PHE A 517 9.81 6.40 -17.01
N LEU A 518 11.07 6.02 -17.25
CA LEU A 518 12.13 6.14 -16.23
C LEU A 518 12.49 7.59 -15.92
N ASP A 519 12.45 8.49 -16.90
CA ASP A 519 12.79 9.90 -16.70
C ASP A 519 11.68 10.59 -15.86
N HIS A 520 10.41 10.25 -16.11
CA HIS A 520 9.28 10.70 -15.29
C HIS A 520 9.33 10.11 -13.87
N LEU A 521 9.54 8.79 -13.75
CA LEU A 521 9.69 8.11 -12.46
C LEU A 521 10.84 8.70 -11.63
N HIS A 522 11.96 9.01 -12.28
CA HIS A 522 13.11 9.65 -11.65
C HIS A 522 12.78 11.03 -11.09
N THR A 523 12.09 11.85 -11.88
CA THR A 523 11.61 13.16 -11.46
C THR A 523 10.67 13.05 -10.26
N GLU A 524 9.67 12.17 -10.33
CA GLU A 524 8.71 11.92 -9.26
C GLU A 524 9.37 11.44 -7.97
N LEU A 525 10.32 10.50 -8.05
CA LEU A 525 11.07 10.02 -6.89
C LEU A 525 11.96 11.11 -6.27
N SER A 526 12.60 11.93 -7.09
CA SER A 526 13.42 13.05 -6.62
C SER A 526 12.62 14.16 -5.92
N GLN A 527 11.33 14.31 -6.25
CA GLN A 527 10.44 15.23 -5.58
C GLN A 527 9.83 14.63 -4.30
N SER A 528 9.60 13.31 -4.29
CA SER A 528 8.99 12.60 -3.16
C SER A 528 9.96 12.38 -2.00
N ILE A 529 11.24 12.16 -2.32
CA ILE A 529 12.31 12.03 -1.35
C ILE A 529 13.05 13.36 -1.37
N PRO A 530 13.14 14.08 -0.23
CA PRO A 530 13.74 15.42 -0.21
C PRO A 530 15.27 15.34 -0.35
N VAL A 531 15.71 15.07 -1.58
CA VAL A 531 17.12 15.00 -2.01
C VAL A 531 17.25 15.63 -3.39
N LYS A 532 18.44 16.16 -3.68
CA LYS A 532 18.72 16.77 -4.98
C LYS A 532 18.60 15.74 -6.10
N HIS A 533 18.06 16.16 -7.24
CA HIS A 533 17.76 15.30 -8.39
C HIS A 533 18.96 14.46 -8.87
N HIS A 534 20.17 15.04 -8.90
CA HIS A 534 21.39 14.35 -9.36
C HIS A 534 21.84 13.20 -8.45
N ARG A 535 21.33 13.12 -7.20
CA ARG A 535 21.73 12.09 -6.24
C ARG A 535 21.06 10.74 -6.48
N LEU A 536 19.95 10.76 -7.20
CA LEU A 536 19.23 9.57 -7.60
C LEU A 536 19.56 9.33 -9.08
N VAL A 537 19.96 8.12 -9.46
CA VAL A 537 20.33 7.84 -10.85
C VAL A 537 19.81 6.46 -11.27
N PHE A 538 19.03 6.40 -12.34
CA PHE A 538 18.72 5.13 -13.02
C PHE A 538 19.81 4.82 -14.04
N THR A 539 20.37 3.60 -14.01
CA THR A 539 21.37 3.17 -15.01
C THR A 539 20.74 2.74 -16.34
N ARG A 540 19.41 2.73 -16.42
CA ARG A 540 18.59 2.23 -17.54
C ARG A 540 18.78 0.73 -17.83
N ARG A 541 19.50 0.00 -16.97
CA ARG A 541 19.54 -1.46 -17.03
C ARG A 541 18.26 -2.03 -16.44
N VAL A 542 17.66 -2.98 -17.17
CA VAL A 542 16.37 -3.58 -16.83
C VAL A 542 16.47 -5.09 -16.89
N GLN A 543 15.81 -5.78 -15.96
CA GLN A 543 15.72 -7.24 -15.92
C GLN A 543 14.28 -7.67 -15.66
N LYS A 544 13.84 -8.78 -16.27
CA LYS A 544 12.57 -9.43 -15.93
C LYS A 544 12.74 -10.32 -14.70
N ASP A 545 11.83 -10.19 -13.74
CA ASP A 545 11.75 -11.00 -12.54
C ASP A 545 10.90 -12.25 -12.79
N TYR A 546 11.55 -13.33 -13.22
CA TYR A 546 10.92 -14.61 -13.51
C TYR A 546 10.44 -15.38 -12.26
N SER A 547 10.65 -14.87 -11.05
CA SER A 547 10.03 -15.42 -9.84
C SER A 547 8.53 -15.12 -9.75
N THR A 548 8.06 -14.14 -10.53
CA THR A 548 6.66 -13.71 -10.59
C THR A 548 5.96 -14.28 -11.82
N GLU A 549 4.68 -14.62 -11.69
CA GLU A 549 3.87 -15.17 -12.80
C GLU A 549 3.87 -14.25 -14.04
N ASN A 550 3.74 -12.94 -13.79
CA ASN A 550 3.66 -11.90 -14.81
C ASN A 550 5.02 -11.33 -15.26
N LYS A 551 6.16 -11.86 -14.77
CA LYS A 551 7.51 -11.46 -15.18
C LYS A 551 7.76 -9.95 -15.02
N ARG A 552 7.46 -9.43 -13.84
CA ARG A 552 7.59 -8.00 -13.46
C ARG A 552 8.99 -7.44 -13.76
N LEU A 553 9.10 -6.13 -14.00
CA LEU A 553 10.40 -5.50 -14.32
C LEU A 553 11.15 -5.02 -13.07
N LEU A 554 12.45 -5.29 -13.06
CA LEU A 554 13.44 -4.79 -12.12
C LEU A 554 14.34 -3.76 -12.81
N PHE A 555 14.73 -2.72 -12.08
CA PHE A 555 15.71 -1.74 -12.52
C PHE A 555 16.75 -1.48 -11.45
N GLU A 556 17.93 -1.13 -11.92
CA GLU A 556 19.03 -0.68 -11.09
C GLU A 556 18.91 0.83 -10.84
N PHE A 557 18.90 1.19 -9.56
CA PHE A 557 18.76 2.55 -9.06
C PHE A 557 19.90 2.88 -8.10
N LYS A 558 20.62 3.97 -8.37
CA LYS A 558 21.80 4.39 -7.60
C LYS A 558 21.46 5.57 -6.70
N ILE A 559 21.90 5.49 -5.45
CA ILE A 559 21.85 6.57 -4.48
C ILE A 559 23.29 7.03 -4.26
N LEU A 560 23.61 8.18 -4.82
CA LEU A 560 24.94 8.79 -4.71
C LEU A 560 25.08 9.52 -3.37
N GLU A 561 26.32 9.72 -2.93
CA GLU A 561 26.64 10.60 -1.80
C GLU A 561 26.58 12.09 -2.20
N ASP A 562 26.44 12.99 -1.23
CA ASP A 562 26.66 14.43 -1.40
C ASP A 562 27.78 14.86 -0.44
N GLY A 563 28.59 15.82 -0.85
CA GLY A 563 29.70 16.33 -0.04
C GLY A 563 29.28 17.27 1.09
N ASN A 564 28.02 17.67 1.13
CA ASN A 564 27.51 18.63 2.12
C ASN A 564 26.98 17.94 3.38
N ALA A 565 27.41 18.42 4.54
CA ALA A 565 27.02 17.89 5.85
C ALA A 565 25.50 18.04 6.17
N THR A 566 24.77 18.87 5.42
CA THR A 566 23.32 19.09 5.61
C THR A 566 22.46 18.13 4.81
N ASP A 567 23.02 17.40 3.84
CA ASP A 567 22.24 16.51 2.98
C ASP A 567 22.03 15.12 3.61
N PRO A 568 20.88 14.47 3.39
CA PRO A 568 20.60 13.14 3.96
C PRO A 568 21.62 12.08 3.53
N ARG A 569 22.03 11.18 4.44
CA ARG A 569 22.95 10.07 4.09
C ARG A 569 22.29 9.14 3.07
N PRO A 570 23.06 8.53 2.14
CA PRO A 570 22.55 7.47 1.27
C PRO A 570 21.73 6.40 2.02
N GLN A 571 22.12 6.01 3.23
CA GLN A 571 21.37 5.05 4.05
C GLN A 571 20.01 5.60 4.52
N ASP A 572 19.91 6.88 4.88
CA ASP A 572 18.65 7.50 5.29
C ASP A 572 17.70 7.65 4.11
N VAL A 573 18.24 8.00 2.94
CA VAL A 573 17.53 8.05 1.65
C VAL A 573 16.97 6.66 1.32
N PHE A 574 17.78 5.61 1.44
CA PHE A 574 17.35 4.23 1.24
C PHE A 574 16.26 3.80 2.20
N ASN A 575 16.43 4.05 3.51
CA ASN A 575 15.42 3.70 4.51
C ASN A 575 14.10 4.44 4.26
N SER A 576 14.18 5.69 3.82
CA SER A 576 13.02 6.50 3.44
C SER A 576 12.32 5.93 2.21
N LEU A 577 13.07 5.64 1.14
CA LEU A 577 12.56 5.00 -0.09
C LEU A 577 11.89 3.66 0.21
N LYS A 578 12.54 2.80 1.01
CA LYS A 578 12.00 1.51 1.45
C LYS A 578 10.68 1.68 2.22
N THR A 579 10.61 2.67 3.11
CA THR A 579 9.40 2.94 3.90
C THR A 579 8.26 3.49 3.04
N LEU A 580 8.56 4.40 2.11
CA LEU A 580 7.58 4.99 1.19
C LEU A 580 6.98 3.95 0.26
N ILE A 581 7.79 3.08 -0.35
CA ILE A 581 7.30 2.03 -1.25
C ILE A 581 6.48 0.97 -0.49
N LYS A 582 6.93 0.58 0.72
CA LYS A 582 6.19 -0.39 1.54
C LYS A 582 4.81 0.12 1.98
N HIS A 583 4.69 1.42 2.24
CA HIS A 583 3.42 2.04 2.67
C HIS A 583 2.84 2.95 1.58
N LYS A 584 3.06 2.60 0.31
CA LYS A 584 2.73 3.42 -0.87
C LYS A 584 1.35 4.06 -0.80
N LYS A 585 0.33 3.30 -0.38
CA LYS A 585 -1.08 3.72 -0.30
C LYS A 585 -1.32 5.00 0.51
N ILE A 586 -0.57 5.20 1.59
CA ILE A 586 -0.74 6.32 2.53
C ILE A 586 0.31 7.43 2.33
N THR A 587 1.08 7.40 1.24
CA THR A 587 2.16 8.37 0.95
C THR A 587 1.92 9.03 -0.40
N ILE A 588 2.69 10.06 -0.73
CA ILE A 588 2.59 10.75 -2.03
C ILE A 588 2.73 9.80 -3.24
N LEU A 589 3.44 8.67 -3.08
CA LEU A 589 3.69 7.73 -4.18
C LEU A 589 2.40 7.17 -4.80
N SER A 590 1.32 7.02 -4.04
CA SER A 590 0.03 6.53 -4.58
C SER A 590 -0.66 7.53 -5.52
N THR A 591 -0.40 8.83 -5.34
CA THR A 591 -1.02 9.91 -6.13
C THR A 591 -0.25 10.26 -7.41
N LEU A 592 0.99 9.79 -7.53
CA LEU A 592 1.88 10.11 -8.65
C LEU A 592 1.63 9.21 -9.86
N SER A 593 2.04 9.66 -11.04
CA SER A 593 1.64 9.03 -12.29
C SER A 593 2.45 7.76 -12.61
N HIS A 594 3.74 7.72 -12.25
CA HIS A 594 4.66 6.61 -12.53
C HIS A 594 5.10 5.88 -11.25
N ALA A 595 5.38 6.62 -10.18
CA ALA A 595 5.83 6.07 -8.91
C ALA A 595 4.76 5.21 -8.22
N ARG A 596 3.47 5.41 -8.54
CA ARG A 596 2.38 4.53 -8.09
C ARG A 596 2.54 3.08 -8.54
N TYR A 597 3.32 2.82 -9.60
CA TYR A 597 3.54 1.47 -10.11
C TYR A 597 4.71 0.74 -9.45
N LEU A 598 5.37 1.34 -8.46
CA LEU A 598 6.40 0.65 -7.68
C LEU A 598 5.75 -0.46 -6.83
N ASP A 599 6.36 -1.64 -6.86
CA ASP A 599 5.81 -2.84 -6.23
C ASP A 599 5.98 -2.79 -4.69
N GLU A 600 4.86 -2.67 -3.97
CA GLU A 600 4.83 -2.64 -2.50
C GLU A 600 5.22 -3.99 -1.85
N THR A 601 5.12 -5.09 -2.61
CA THR A 601 5.45 -6.45 -2.14
C THR A 601 6.93 -6.79 -2.30
N TYR A 602 7.70 -5.98 -3.03
CA TYR A 602 9.10 -6.26 -3.29
C TYR A 602 9.99 -5.72 -2.16
N GLU A 603 10.77 -6.61 -1.53
CA GLU A 603 11.76 -6.19 -0.56
C GLU A 603 13.01 -5.62 -1.26
N ILE A 604 13.06 -4.28 -1.31
CA ILE A 604 14.21 -3.52 -1.80
C ILE A 604 15.43 -3.86 -0.96
N HIS A 605 16.49 -4.27 -1.63
CA HIS A 605 17.78 -4.57 -1.04
C HIS A 605 18.91 -3.87 -1.80
N ILE A 606 20.03 -3.72 -1.10
CA ILE A 606 21.26 -3.15 -1.64
C ILE A 606 21.94 -4.22 -2.48
N VAL A 607 22.32 -3.87 -3.70
CA VAL A 607 23.13 -4.73 -4.56
C VAL A 607 24.57 -4.71 -4.02
N PRO A 608 25.10 -5.85 -3.55
CA PRO A 608 26.45 -5.88 -3.01
C PRO A 608 27.47 -5.55 -4.09
N ASN A 609 28.46 -4.73 -3.75
CA ASN A 609 29.57 -4.47 -4.66
C ASN A 609 30.44 -5.73 -4.76
N LEU A 610 30.54 -6.31 -5.95
CA LEU A 610 31.31 -7.52 -6.21
C LEU A 610 32.78 -7.37 -5.77
N TRP A 611 33.36 -6.17 -5.91
CA TRP A 611 34.75 -5.91 -5.53
C TRP A 611 35.02 -6.08 -4.03
N GLU A 612 34.07 -5.66 -3.18
CA GLU A 612 34.18 -5.80 -1.73
C GLU A 612 34.28 -7.27 -1.30
N VAL A 613 33.61 -8.15 -2.03
CA VAL A 613 33.64 -9.60 -1.78
C VAL A 613 34.86 -10.25 -2.41
N VAL A 614 35.19 -9.89 -3.66
CA VAL A 614 36.29 -10.50 -4.42
C VAL A 614 37.66 -10.14 -3.85
N ARG A 615 37.85 -8.95 -3.24
CA ARG A 615 39.18 -8.52 -2.76
C ARG A 615 39.83 -9.49 -1.76
N TYR A 616 39.03 -10.10 -0.89
CA TYR A 616 39.54 -11.06 0.09
C TYR A 616 39.76 -12.44 -0.53
N LEU A 617 38.89 -12.84 -1.47
CA LEU A 617 39.08 -14.06 -2.25
C LEU A 617 40.33 -14.00 -3.14
N PHE A 618 40.69 -12.80 -3.62
CA PHE A 618 41.93 -12.58 -4.37
C PHE A 618 43.17 -12.92 -3.54
N LEU A 619 43.16 -12.60 -2.23
CA LEU A 619 44.26 -12.96 -1.33
C LEU A 619 44.42 -14.49 -1.21
N GLY A 620 43.30 -15.22 -1.13
CA GLY A 620 43.28 -16.68 -1.15
C GLY A 620 43.74 -17.26 -2.49
N PHE A 621 43.32 -16.66 -3.60
CA PHE A 621 43.75 -17.03 -4.95
C PHE A 621 45.26 -16.89 -5.13
N VAL A 622 45.86 -15.80 -4.65
CA VAL A 622 47.32 -15.60 -4.67
C VAL A 622 48.04 -16.70 -3.91
N PHE A 623 47.54 -17.11 -2.74
CA PHE A 623 48.11 -18.22 -1.99
C PHE A 623 48.04 -19.55 -2.77
N VAL A 624 46.89 -19.85 -3.37
CA VAL A 624 46.74 -21.05 -4.23
C VAL A 624 47.73 -21.00 -5.41
N CYS A 625 47.86 -19.87 -6.10
CA CYS A 625 48.83 -19.71 -7.17
C CYS A 625 50.28 -19.90 -6.71
N LEU A 626 50.66 -19.41 -5.53
CA LEU A 626 51.98 -19.62 -4.95
C LEU A 626 52.25 -21.10 -4.62
N THR A 627 51.25 -21.81 -4.08
CA THR A 627 51.38 -23.25 -3.79
C THR A 627 51.53 -24.07 -5.07
N LEU A 628 50.68 -23.84 -6.08
CA LEU A 628 50.76 -24.50 -7.39
C LEU A 628 52.07 -24.13 -8.12
N GLY A 629 52.50 -22.87 -8.03
CA GLY A 629 53.79 -22.39 -8.55
C GLY A 629 54.98 -23.11 -7.91
N SER A 630 54.97 -23.26 -6.60
CA SER A 630 56.00 -23.99 -5.86
C SER A 630 56.04 -25.48 -6.25
N LEU A 631 54.87 -26.12 -6.37
CA LEU A 631 54.74 -27.50 -6.84
C LEU A 631 55.24 -27.68 -8.28
N TYR A 632 54.94 -26.72 -9.16
CA TYR A 632 55.43 -26.72 -10.53
C TYR A 632 56.96 -26.56 -10.59
N LEU A 633 57.53 -25.62 -9.83
CA LEU A 633 58.98 -25.42 -9.75
C LEU A 633 59.67 -26.67 -9.20
N TRP A 634 59.11 -27.29 -8.15
CA TRP A 634 59.60 -28.55 -7.61
C TRP A 634 59.56 -29.69 -8.64
N ALA A 635 58.45 -29.85 -9.36
CA ALA A 635 58.31 -30.87 -10.40
C ALA A 635 59.28 -30.64 -11.57
N ARG A 636 59.51 -29.37 -11.94
CA ARG A 636 60.45 -28.98 -13.00
C ARG A 636 61.91 -29.16 -12.59
N TYR A 637 62.24 -28.88 -11.32
CA TYR A 637 63.56 -29.15 -10.75
C TYR A 637 63.86 -30.66 -10.77
N ARG A 638 62.90 -31.49 -10.35
CA ARG A 638 63.08 -32.94 -10.30
C ARG A 638 63.19 -33.59 -11.69
N HIS A 639 62.39 -33.14 -12.66
CA HIS A 639 62.45 -33.66 -14.02
C HIS A 639 62.07 -32.59 -15.06
N PRO A 640 63.04 -31.92 -15.70
CA PRO A 640 62.79 -30.79 -16.59
C PRO A 640 62.17 -31.20 -17.94
N LYS A 641 62.31 -32.47 -18.34
CA LYS A 641 61.72 -33.01 -19.59
C LYS A 641 60.26 -33.48 -19.43
N GLY A 642 59.69 -33.40 -18.21
CA GLY A 642 58.31 -33.80 -17.93
C GLY A 642 57.33 -32.68 -18.30
N LYS A 643 56.13 -33.05 -18.78
CA LYS A 643 55.04 -32.10 -19.04
C LYS A 643 54.33 -31.72 -17.74
N ASN A 644 55.00 -30.91 -16.92
CA ASN A 644 54.54 -30.53 -15.58
C ASN A 644 53.37 -29.51 -15.58
N SER A 645 52.90 -29.03 -16.73
CA SER A 645 51.76 -28.10 -16.85
C SER A 645 50.43 -28.66 -16.31
N ALA A 646 50.32 -29.99 -16.25
CA ALA A 646 49.17 -30.68 -15.67
C ALA A 646 48.89 -30.32 -14.20
N ILE A 647 49.90 -29.83 -13.45
CA ILE A 647 49.75 -29.34 -12.07
C ILE A 647 48.78 -28.14 -12.00
N PHE A 648 48.75 -27.30 -13.03
CA PHE A 648 47.80 -26.19 -13.13
C PHE A 648 46.51 -26.57 -13.83
N LYS A 649 46.59 -27.43 -14.87
CA LYS A 649 45.46 -27.76 -15.74
C LYS A 649 44.38 -28.60 -15.03
N ILE A 650 44.76 -29.63 -14.25
CA ILE A 650 43.79 -30.51 -13.59
C ILE A 650 42.94 -29.78 -12.54
N PRO A 651 43.52 -28.99 -11.60
CA PRO A 651 42.71 -28.25 -10.64
C PRO A 651 41.79 -27.22 -11.30
N LEU A 652 42.24 -26.59 -12.39
CA LEU A 652 41.45 -25.60 -13.14
C LEU A 652 40.20 -26.26 -13.78
N LEU A 653 40.35 -27.40 -14.44
CA LEU A 653 39.25 -28.16 -15.06
C LEU A 653 38.23 -28.65 -14.02
N LEU A 654 38.70 -29.13 -12.86
CA LEU A 654 37.80 -29.56 -11.78
C LEU A 654 37.04 -28.39 -11.15
N PHE A 655 37.70 -27.25 -10.99
CA PHE A 655 37.08 -26.04 -10.45
C PHE A 655 36.05 -25.46 -11.43
N ASP A 656 36.31 -25.49 -12.73
CA ASP A 656 35.38 -25.06 -13.76
C ASP A 656 34.12 -25.93 -13.80
N LEU A 657 34.27 -27.26 -13.84
CA LEU A 657 33.13 -28.18 -13.76
C LEU A 657 32.27 -27.92 -12.51
N LEU A 658 32.91 -27.67 -11.36
CA LEU A 658 32.21 -27.33 -10.12
C LEU A 658 31.43 -26.02 -10.27
N MET A 659 32.05 -24.98 -10.83
CA MET A 659 31.42 -23.67 -11.00
C MET A 659 30.28 -23.71 -12.03
N ASP A 660 30.39 -24.49 -13.09
CA ASP A 660 29.32 -24.72 -14.06
C ASP A 660 28.11 -25.40 -13.43
N ILE A 661 28.33 -26.46 -12.64
CA ILE A 661 27.27 -27.14 -11.89
C ILE A 661 26.59 -26.17 -10.92
N LEU A 662 27.37 -25.41 -10.15
CA LEU A 662 26.85 -24.42 -9.19
C LEU A 662 26.07 -23.31 -9.90
N PHE A 663 26.54 -22.85 -11.06
CA PHE A 663 25.85 -21.85 -11.87
C PHE A 663 24.48 -22.36 -12.30
N VAL A 664 24.38 -23.57 -12.85
CA VAL A 664 23.10 -24.15 -13.28
C VAL A 664 22.14 -24.34 -12.10
N ILE A 665 22.62 -24.82 -10.95
CA ILE A 665 21.80 -25.06 -9.77
C ILE A 665 21.23 -23.77 -9.17
N TYR A 666 22.09 -22.76 -8.94
CA TYR A 666 21.73 -21.57 -8.18
C TYR A 666 21.30 -20.37 -9.03
N HIS A 667 21.85 -20.24 -10.24
CA HIS A 667 21.69 -19.06 -11.10
C HIS A 667 21.04 -19.35 -12.45
N GLY A 668 21.01 -20.62 -12.87
CA GLY A 668 20.44 -21.02 -14.15
C GLY A 668 18.97 -20.63 -14.28
N ARG A 669 18.19 -20.72 -13.20
CA ARG A 669 16.75 -20.38 -13.21
C ARG A 669 16.46 -18.88 -13.27
N THR A 670 17.45 -18.01 -13.04
CA THR A 670 17.26 -16.55 -13.10
C THR A 670 16.87 -16.10 -14.51
N ILE A 671 17.32 -16.82 -15.54
CA ILE A 671 17.01 -16.53 -16.94
C ILE A 671 16.55 -17.83 -17.64
N PRO A 672 15.23 -18.02 -17.86
CA PRO A 672 14.70 -19.29 -18.37
C PRO A 672 15.26 -19.72 -19.73
N TYR A 673 15.60 -18.79 -20.63
CA TYR A 673 16.12 -19.13 -21.95
C TYR A 673 17.59 -19.59 -21.93
N ILE A 674 18.35 -19.30 -20.86
CA ILE A 674 19.74 -19.80 -20.69
C ILE A 674 19.73 -21.11 -19.89
N PHE A 675 18.73 -21.31 -19.02
CA PHE A 675 18.64 -22.45 -18.13
C PHE A 675 18.69 -23.80 -18.86
N ILE A 676 17.77 -24.00 -19.80
CA ILE A 676 17.64 -25.28 -20.52
C ILE A 676 18.87 -25.56 -21.39
N PRO A 677 19.37 -24.61 -22.21
CA PRO A 677 20.62 -24.81 -22.95
C PRO A 677 21.82 -25.15 -22.07
N SER A 678 21.98 -24.49 -20.93
CA SER A 678 23.10 -24.75 -20.02
C SER A 678 23.06 -26.17 -19.43
N ILE A 679 21.87 -26.67 -19.08
CA ILE A 679 21.70 -28.07 -18.65
C ILE A 679 22.07 -29.04 -19.77
N ILE A 680 21.58 -28.78 -20.99
CA ILE A 680 21.85 -29.64 -22.14
C ILE A 680 23.35 -29.71 -22.41
N ILE A 681 24.04 -28.57 -22.41
CA ILE A 681 25.49 -28.52 -22.66
C ILE A 681 26.27 -29.23 -21.57
N LEU A 682 25.95 -29.01 -20.30
CA LEU A 682 26.59 -29.69 -19.19
C LEU A 682 26.37 -31.22 -19.26
N ALA A 683 25.15 -31.66 -19.59
CA ALA A 683 24.83 -33.08 -19.72
C ALA A 683 25.52 -33.73 -20.93
N VAL A 684 25.52 -33.05 -22.08
CA VAL A 684 26.18 -33.51 -23.32
C VAL A 684 27.69 -33.57 -23.11
N SER A 685 28.28 -32.56 -22.48
CA SER A 685 29.71 -32.52 -22.11
C SER A 685 30.10 -33.73 -21.28
N PHE A 686 29.40 -33.92 -20.15
CA PHE A 686 29.69 -35.02 -19.23
C PHE A 686 29.50 -36.40 -19.89
N ALA A 687 28.44 -36.56 -20.68
CA ALA A 687 28.20 -37.79 -21.42
C ALA A 687 29.31 -38.05 -22.45
N PHE A 688 29.63 -37.06 -23.28
CA PHE A 688 30.68 -37.19 -24.30
C PHE A 688 32.04 -37.52 -23.69
N ASN A 689 32.47 -36.75 -22.68
CA ASN A 689 33.76 -36.92 -22.03
C ASN A 689 33.85 -38.26 -21.28
N SER A 690 32.76 -38.71 -20.64
CA SER A 690 32.73 -40.03 -20.00
C SER A 690 32.80 -41.19 -21.01
N PHE A 691 32.01 -41.15 -22.09
CA PHE A 691 32.08 -42.17 -23.14
C PHE A 691 33.47 -42.21 -23.79
N MET A 692 34.01 -41.06 -24.18
CA MET A 692 35.34 -40.97 -24.77
C MET A 692 36.42 -41.51 -23.83
N SER A 693 36.39 -41.13 -22.56
CA SER A 693 37.39 -41.57 -21.58
C SER A 693 37.35 -43.08 -21.35
N VAL A 694 36.16 -43.66 -21.19
CA VAL A 694 36.01 -45.12 -21.03
C VAL A 694 36.42 -45.86 -22.30
N ILE A 695 36.03 -45.38 -23.48
CA ILE A 695 36.36 -46.01 -24.76
C ILE A 695 37.88 -45.98 -25.00
N ILE A 696 38.54 -44.84 -24.76
CA ILE A 696 39.99 -44.70 -24.95
C ILE A 696 40.75 -45.67 -24.05
N ILE A 697 40.42 -45.72 -22.77
CA ILE A 697 41.10 -46.62 -21.81
C ILE A 697 40.82 -48.09 -22.12
N THR A 698 39.56 -48.45 -22.36
CA THR A 698 39.18 -49.84 -22.69
C THR A 698 39.86 -50.31 -23.97
N ARG A 699 39.93 -49.45 -24.99
CA ARG A 699 40.61 -49.77 -26.25
C ARG A 699 42.10 -49.99 -26.04
N GLU A 700 42.77 -49.13 -25.27
CA GLU A 700 44.20 -49.26 -25.00
C GLU A 700 44.51 -50.51 -24.16
N ILE A 701 43.63 -50.91 -23.23
CA ILE A 701 43.77 -52.19 -22.51
C ILE A 701 43.65 -53.37 -23.48
N SER A 702 42.67 -53.36 -24.39
CA SER A 702 42.40 -54.52 -25.26
C SER A 702 43.34 -54.66 -26.46
N HIS A 703 43.90 -53.56 -26.97
CA HIS A 703 44.66 -53.57 -28.24
C HIS A 703 46.14 -53.18 -28.10
N ASN A 704 46.58 -52.71 -26.93
CA ASN A 704 47.97 -52.30 -26.70
C ASN A 704 48.58 -53.08 -25.52
N PRO A 705 49.34 -54.16 -25.77
CA PRO A 705 49.87 -55.03 -24.71
C PRO A 705 50.85 -54.29 -23.78
N ASN A 706 51.52 -53.23 -24.26
CA ASN A 706 52.38 -52.41 -23.41
C ASN A 706 51.56 -51.55 -22.44
N PHE A 707 50.41 -51.03 -22.89
CA PHE A 707 49.50 -50.26 -22.04
C PHE A 707 48.80 -51.17 -21.03
N GLN A 708 48.38 -52.37 -21.44
CA GLN A 708 47.82 -53.38 -20.53
C GLN A 708 48.79 -53.71 -19.38
N LYS A 709 50.07 -54.00 -19.69
CA LYS A 709 51.09 -54.27 -18.67
C LYS A 709 51.32 -53.08 -17.72
N TRP A 710 51.25 -51.86 -18.24
CA TRP A 710 51.35 -50.66 -17.41
C TRP A 710 50.09 -50.48 -16.54
N PHE A 711 48.91 -50.75 -17.09
CA PHE A 711 47.61 -50.63 -16.42
C PHE A 711 47.49 -51.60 -15.24
N ASP A 712 47.92 -52.85 -15.40
CA ASP A 712 47.90 -53.86 -14.34
C ASP A 712 48.71 -53.41 -13.11
N ASN A 713 49.80 -52.68 -13.32
CA ASN A 713 50.65 -52.14 -12.26
C ASN A 713 50.12 -50.82 -11.66
N HIS A 714 49.20 -50.12 -12.33
CA HIS A 714 48.74 -48.77 -11.98
C HIS A 714 47.22 -48.61 -11.99
N ILE A 715 46.47 -49.69 -11.77
CA ILE A 715 45.00 -49.76 -11.94
C ILE A 715 44.25 -48.63 -11.22
N LYS A 716 44.64 -48.29 -9.98
CA LYS A 716 43.99 -47.23 -9.20
C LYS A 716 44.18 -45.86 -9.83
N LEU A 717 45.38 -45.58 -10.36
CA LEU A 717 45.69 -44.32 -11.02
C LEU A 717 44.97 -44.21 -12.36
N ALA A 718 44.96 -45.30 -13.15
CA ALA A 718 44.22 -45.34 -14.41
C ALA A 718 42.71 -45.16 -14.20
N ALA A 719 42.13 -45.81 -13.18
CA ALA A 719 40.72 -45.62 -12.82
C ALA A 719 40.42 -44.17 -12.40
N LEU A 720 41.28 -43.57 -11.56
CA LEU A 720 41.14 -42.17 -11.15
C LEU A 720 41.15 -41.23 -12.36
N PHE A 721 42.13 -41.37 -13.26
CA PHE A 721 42.23 -40.53 -14.45
C PHE A 721 41.13 -40.82 -15.48
N THR A 722 40.57 -42.02 -15.51
CA THR A 722 39.37 -42.33 -16.31
C THR A 722 38.17 -41.53 -15.79
N VAL A 723 37.99 -41.44 -14.46
CA VAL A 723 36.93 -40.64 -13.83
C VAL A 723 37.19 -39.14 -13.97
N LEU A 724 38.42 -38.67 -13.79
CA LEU A 724 38.79 -37.27 -14.07
C LEU A 724 38.55 -36.92 -15.55
N GLY A 725 38.70 -37.91 -16.43
CA GLY A 725 38.35 -37.85 -17.85
C GLY A 725 36.88 -37.53 -18.13
N PHE A 726 35.99 -37.65 -17.14
CA PHE A 726 34.58 -37.28 -17.30
C PHE A 726 34.38 -35.76 -17.27
N ALA A 727 35.28 -35.04 -16.59
CA ALA A 727 35.29 -33.59 -16.64
C ALA A 727 35.82 -33.12 -18.01
N ASP A 728 36.96 -33.66 -18.41
CA ASP A 728 37.59 -33.38 -19.70
C ASP A 728 38.49 -34.56 -20.11
N VAL A 729 38.26 -35.07 -21.33
CA VAL A 729 39.01 -36.18 -21.91
C VAL A 729 40.52 -35.91 -22.00
N GLU A 730 40.94 -34.65 -22.08
CA GLU A 730 42.35 -34.28 -22.13
C GLU A 730 43.11 -34.64 -20.84
N THR A 731 42.41 -34.79 -19.72
CA THR A 731 43.04 -35.23 -18.46
C THR A 731 43.75 -36.57 -18.62
N LEU A 732 43.28 -37.46 -19.52
CA LEU A 732 43.95 -38.72 -19.87
C LEU A 732 45.34 -38.52 -20.47
N TYR A 733 45.59 -37.42 -21.17
CA TYR A 733 46.92 -37.07 -21.68
C TYR A 733 47.96 -36.97 -20.56
N THR A 734 47.51 -36.60 -19.35
CA THR A 734 48.35 -36.53 -18.16
C THR A 734 49.02 -37.86 -17.83
N LEU A 735 48.38 -38.99 -18.11
CA LEU A 735 48.98 -40.31 -17.84
C LEU A 735 50.27 -40.55 -18.65
N LYS A 736 50.53 -39.78 -19.72
CA LYS A 736 51.76 -39.80 -20.53
C LYS A 736 52.78 -38.70 -20.16
N SER A 737 52.42 -37.78 -19.28
CA SER A 737 53.14 -36.52 -19.05
C SER A 737 54.49 -36.64 -18.32
N ARG A 738 54.72 -37.76 -17.61
CA ARG A 738 55.84 -37.96 -16.68
C ARG A 738 56.00 -36.80 -15.69
N ILE A 739 54.89 -36.33 -15.10
CA ILE A 739 54.92 -35.27 -14.07
C ILE A 739 55.94 -35.64 -12.99
N ALA A 740 56.83 -34.70 -12.67
CA ALA A 740 57.88 -34.85 -11.66
C ALA A 740 58.79 -36.09 -11.85
N GLY A 741 58.81 -36.69 -13.06
CA GLY A 741 59.59 -37.90 -13.35
C GLY A 741 59.01 -39.20 -12.78
N LEU A 742 57.74 -39.20 -12.34
CA LEU A 742 57.08 -40.39 -11.81
C LEU A 742 56.76 -41.41 -12.91
N GLU A 743 57.21 -42.65 -12.74
CA GLU A 743 56.95 -43.76 -13.68
C GLU A 743 55.45 -44.11 -13.78
N SER A 744 54.68 -43.81 -12.73
CA SER A 744 53.22 -43.93 -12.76
C SER A 744 52.57 -42.96 -13.76
N PHE A 745 53.26 -41.94 -14.26
CA PHE A 745 52.78 -41.04 -15.31
C PHE A 745 53.51 -41.24 -16.66
N SER A 746 53.98 -42.47 -16.93
CA SER A 746 54.59 -42.86 -18.20
C SER A 746 53.79 -43.90 -18.98
N ALA A 747 52.47 -43.72 -19.07
CA ALA A 747 51.57 -44.63 -19.78
C ALA A 747 51.93 -44.71 -21.28
N PRO A 748 52.13 -45.92 -21.85
CA PRO A 748 52.57 -46.11 -23.22
C PRO A 748 51.37 -46.12 -24.19
N TYR A 749 50.68 -44.99 -24.34
CA TYR A 749 49.57 -44.85 -25.30
C TYR A 749 49.99 -45.15 -26.73
N SER A 750 49.10 -45.82 -27.48
CA SER A 750 49.24 -45.97 -28.93
C SER A 750 49.12 -44.62 -29.65
N LYS A 751 49.61 -44.53 -30.89
CA LYS A 751 49.44 -43.31 -31.71
C LYS A 751 47.97 -42.98 -31.96
N VAL A 752 47.13 -44.01 -32.05
CA VAL A 752 45.68 -43.84 -32.29
C VAL A 752 44.99 -43.35 -31.02
N GLY A 753 45.31 -43.89 -29.85
CA GLY A 753 44.78 -43.41 -28.57
C GLY A 753 45.14 -41.95 -28.30
N LEU A 754 46.38 -41.54 -28.60
CA LEU A 754 46.80 -40.15 -28.46
C LEU A 754 46.04 -39.20 -29.40
N SER A 755 45.81 -39.63 -30.65
CA SER A 755 45.02 -38.89 -31.62
C SER A 755 43.56 -38.74 -31.17
N TRP A 756 42.99 -39.78 -30.56
CA TRP A 756 41.64 -39.74 -30.02
C TRP A 756 41.50 -38.81 -28.81
N ILE A 757 42.50 -38.76 -27.92
CA ILE A 757 42.53 -37.80 -26.80
C ILE A 757 42.58 -36.36 -27.34
N LEU A 758 43.47 -36.08 -28.30
CA LEU A 758 43.64 -34.73 -28.86
C LEU A 758 42.40 -34.27 -29.66
N ASN A 759 41.87 -35.12 -30.55
CA ASN A 759 40.67 -34.80 -31.31
C ASN A 759 39.41 -34.72 -30.43
N GLY A 760 39.35 -35.53 -29.37
CA GLY A 760 38.28 -35.46 -28.37
C GLY A 760 38.29 -34.14 -27.61
N SER A 761 39.47 -33.69 -27.16
CA SER A 761 39.64 -32.37 -26.52
C SER A 761 39.28 -31.24 -27.48
N ALA A 762 39.74 -31.28 -28.74
CA ALA A 762 39.39 -30.25 -29.73
C ALA A 762 37.88 -30.16 -30.01
N LEU A 763 37.17 -31.30 -30.00
CA LEU A 763 35.72 -31.32 -30.16
C LEU A 763 35.00 -30.78 -28.91
N ASN A 764 35.53 -31.05 -27.71
CA ASN A 764 35.01 -30.53 -26.44
C ASN A 764 35.00 -29.00 -26.41
N VAL A 765 36.06 -28.34 -26.91
CA VAL A 765 36.15 -26.87 -27.01
C VAL A 765 34.99 -26.27 -27.81
N LEU A 766 34.59 -26.90 -28.91
CA LEU A 766 33.50 -26.43 -29.75
C LEU A 766 32.11 -26.73 -29.17
N MET A 767 31.95 -27.88 -28.52
CA MET A 767 30.66 -28.33 -27.99
C MET A 767 30.33 -27.74 -26.62
N VAL A 768 31.33 -27.34 -25.84
CA VAL A 768 31.19 -27.01 -24.42
C VAL A 768 31.78 -25.65 -24.12
N ASP A 769 33.09 -25.48 -24.26
CA ASP A 769 33.79 -24.30 -23.76
C ASP A 769 33.33 -23.01 -24.46
N LEU A 770 33.21 -23.05 -25.80
CA LEU A 770 32.72 -21.90 -26.57
C LEU A 770 31.26 -21.55 -26.24
N PRO A 771 30.28 -22.48 -26.29
CA PRO A 771 28.92 -22.22 -25.84
C PRO A 771 28.84 -21.69 -24.40
N GLN A 772 29.63 -22.25 -23.47
CA GLN A 772 29.61 -21.85 -22.07
C GLN A 772 30.06 -20.40 -21.89
N VAL A 773 31.16 -19.98 -22.53
CA VAL A 773 31.61 -18.58 -22.53
C VAL A 773 30.53 -17.65 -23.11
N ILE A 774 29.88 -18.03 -24.22
CA ILE A 774 28.79 -17.25 -24.82
C ILE A 774 27.63 -17.08 -23.83
N PHE A 775 27.19 -18.15 -23.16
CA PHE A 775 26.09 -18.05 -22.18
C PHE A 775 26.46 -17.20 -20.98
N GLN A 776 27.69 -17.28 -20.48
CA GLN A 776 28.14 -16.44 -19.37
C GLN A 776 28.22 -14.96 -19.75
N ILE A 777 28.62 -14.62 -20.98
CA ILE A 777 28.60 -13.23 -21.48
C ILE A 777 27.17 -12.71 -21.57
N ILE A 778 26.24 -13.51 -22.12
CA ILE A 778 24.82 -13.14 -22.20
C ILE A 778 24.24 -12.95 -20.79
N TYR A 779 24.59 -13.83 -19.85
CA TYR A 779 24.17 -13.72 -18.45
C TYR A 779 24.68 -12.43 -17.80
N LEU A 780 25.95 -12.08 -17.98
CA LEU A 780 26.57 -10.85 -17.48
C LEU A 780 25.85 -9.59 -18.00
N GLN A 781 25.46 -9.57 -19.27
CA GLN A 781 24.77 -8.43 -19.87
C GLN A 781 23.32 -8.31 -19.36
N THR A 782 22.66 -9.43 -19.09
CA THR A 782 21.21 -9.47 -18.79
C THR A 782 20.89 -9.27 -17.30
N VAL A 783 21.73 -9.77 -16.40
CA VAL A 783 21.44 -9.76 -14.96
C VAL A 783 21.88 -8.45 -14.29
N LEU A 784 21.03 -7.88 -13.44
CA LEU A 784 21.32 -6.69 -12.64
C LEU A 784 22.17 -7.00 -11.42
N ASN A 785 21.94 -8.14 -10.77
CA ASN A 785 22.71 -8.61 -9.61
C ASN A 785 23.67 -9.74 -9.99
N TYR A 786 24.93 -9.39 -10.28
CA TYR A 786 25.95 -10.34 -10.69
C TYR A 786 26.76 -10.82 -9.48
N THR A 787 26.64 -12.11 -9.16
CA THR A 787 27.23 -12.73 -7.96
C THR A 787 28.59 -13.40 -8.25
N LEU A 788 29.22 -13.95 -7.21
CA LEU A 788 30.52 -14.62 -7.32
C LEU A 788 30.52 -15.86 -8.22
N ILE A 789 29.46 -16.67 -8.20
CA ILE A 789 29.43 -17.94 -8.94
C ILE A 789 29.52 -17.66 -10.45
N PRO A 790 28.62 -16.88 -11.07
CA PRO A 790 28.74 -16.51 -12.48
C PRO A 790 30.07 -15.82 -12.81
N PHE A 791 30.62 -15.00 -11.90
CA PHE A 791 31.91 -14.34 -12.09
C PHE A 791 33.05 -15.35 -12.23
N PHE A 792 33.16 -16.31 -11.31
CA PHE A 792 34.17 -17.35 -11.40
C PHE A 792 33.94 -18.25 -12.60
N THR A 793 32.70 -18.63 -12.89
CA THR A 793 32.36 -19.41 -14.09
C THR A 793 32.83 -18.70 -15.35
N LEU A 794 32.55 -17.41 -15.52
CA LEU A 794 33.01 -16.66 -16.68
C LEU A 794 34.54 -16.64 -16.79
N ILE A 795 35.24 -16.40 -15.68
CA ILE A 795 36.72 -16.38 -15.66
C ILE A 795 37.30 -17.74 -16.01
N THR A 796 36.81 -18.82 -15.40
CA THR A 796 37.35 -20.16 -15.58
C THR A 796 37.08 -20.68 -16.98
N SER A 797 35.87 -20.54 -17.49
CA SER A 797 35.53 -20.96 -18.84
C SER A 797 36.29 -20.14 -19.88
N SER A 798 36.50 -18.84 -19.64
CA SER A 798 37.33 -18.00 -20.53
C SER A 798 38.80 -18.42 -20.52
N LEU A 799 39.37 -18.72 -19.35
CA LEU A 799 40.75 -19.18 -19.22
C LEU A 799 40.97 -20.54 -19.89
N ILE A 800 40.06 -21.50 -19.66
CA ILE A 800 40.13 -22.84 -20.26
C ILE A 800 40.02 -22.73 -21.78
N PHE A 801 39.03 -21.98 -22.29
CA PHE A 801 38.88 -21.73 -23.71
C PHE A 801 40.17 -21.19 -24.35
N VAL A 802 40.83 -20.21 -23.72
CA VAL A 802 42.10 -19.67 -24.21
C VAL A 802 43.22 -20.69 -24.14
N ILE A 803 43.36 -21.42 -23.03
CA ILE A 803 44.41 -22.44 -22.85
C ILE A 803 44.28 -23.54 -23.91
N ASP A 804 43.07 -24.01 -24.17
CA ASP A 804 42.82 -25.09 -25.11
C ASP A 804 42.94 -24.61 -26.55
N LEU A 805 42.47 -23.40 -26.86
CA LEU A 805 42.69 -22.77 -28.16
C LEU A 805 44.20 -22.65 -28.45
N VAL A 806 44.99 -22.14 -27.51
CA VAL A 806 46.45 -22.00 -27.67
C VAL A 806 47.13 -23.37 -27.80
N SER A 807 46.71 -24.34 -26.99
CA SER A 807 47.27 -25.71 -27.02
C SER A 807 47.02 -26.39 -28.37
N HIS A 808 45.80 -26.29 -28.90
CA HIS A 808 45.43 -26.88 -30.18
C HIS A 808 46.06 -26.15 -31.37
N VAL A 809 46.19 -24.82 -31.32
CA VAL A 809 46.91 -24.05 -32.35
C VAL A 809 48.39 -24.44 -32.37
N HIS A 810 49.03 -24.54 -31.21
CA HIS A 810 50.42 -25.00 -31.10
C HIS A 810 50.60 -26.42 -31.65
N ASP A 811 49.68 -27.34 -31.33
CA ASP A 811 49.75 -28.73 -31.79
C ASP A 811 49.46 -28.85 -33.30
N ALA A 812 48.59 -28.01 -33.86
CA ALA A 812 48.39 -27.91 -35.30
C ALA A 812 49.66 -27.39 -36.02
N MET A 813 50.27 -26.32 -35.52
CA MET A 813 51.49 -25.74 -36.10
C MET A 813 52.69 -26.69 -36.02
N SER A 814 52.89 -27.36 -34.88
CA SER A 814 54.00 -28.31 -34.70
C SER A 814 53.88 -29.56 -35.58
N ASN A 815 52.66 -30.05 -35.80
CA ASN A 815 52.40 -31.15 -36.73
C ASN A 815 52.60 -30.75 -38.21
N GLN A 816 52.34 -29.50 -38.56
CA GLN A 816 52.53 -28.96 -39.91
C GLN A 816 54.02 -28.72 -40.23
N CYS A 817 54.82 -28.26 -39.26
CA CYS A 817 56.29 -28.22 -39.37
C CYS A 817 56.90 -29.62 -39.55
N CYS A 818 56.39 -30.65 -38.87
CA CYS A 818 56.87 -32.03 -39.04
C CYS A 818 56.51 -32.62 -40.42
N LYS A 819 55.35 -32.27 -40.99
CA LYS A 819 54.99 -32.63 -42.36
C LYS A 819 55.92 -31.97 -43.39
N ASN A 820 56.25 -30.70 -43.22
CA ASN A 820 57.17 -30.00 -44.13
C ASN A 820 58.63 -30.49 -44.01
N SER A 821 59.06 -30.96 -42.84
CA SER A 821 60.39 -31.59 -42.69
C SER A 821 60.53 -32.93 -43.43
N LYS A 822 59.43 -33.68 -43.62
CA LYS A 822 59.45 -34.96 -44.34
C LYS A 822 59.37 -34.82 -45.87
N VAL A 823 58.92 -33.68 -46.38
CA VAL A 823 58.92 -33.39 -47.83
C VAL A 823 60.33 -32.99 -48.30
N GLY A 824 61.17 -32.40 -47.44
CA GLY A 824 62.57 -32.05 -47.76
C GLY A 824 63.52 -33.25 -47.90
N TYR A 825 63.21 -34.41 -47.33
CA TYR A 825 64.05 -35.63 -47.43
C TYR A 825 63.55 -36.65 -48.46
N MET A 826 62.44 -36.39 -49.16
CA MET A 826 61.93 -37.26 -50.23
C MET A 826 62.18 -36.74 -51.66
N PHE A 827 62.76 -35.53 -51.81
CA PHE A 827 63.07 -34.99 -53.14
C PHE A 827 64.48 -35.35 -53.68
N ASN A 828 65.35 -35.98 -52.86
CA ASN A 828 66.71 -36.35 -53.29
C ASN A 828 66.92 -37.85 -53.61
N ASP A 829 65.91 -38.71 -53.41
CA ASP A 829 66.03 -40.17 -53.62
C ASP A 829 65.26 -40.70 -54.86
N GLN A 830 64.84 -39.83 -55.78
CA GLN A 830 64.18 -40.24 -57.03
C GLN A 830 64.92 -39.87 -58.34
N VAL A 831 66.21 -39.53 -58.30
CA VAL A 831 67.00 -39.22 -59.54
C VAL A 831 68.22 -40.15 -59.74
N SER A 832 68.30 -41.29 -59.05
CA SER A 832 69.47 -42.19 -59.16
C SER A 832 69.13 -43.67 -59.40
N HIS A 833 68.27 -43.97 -60.36
CA HIS A 833 68.27 -45.29 -61.01
C HIS A 833 67.80 -45.24 -62.48
N GLN A 834 68.58 -44.59 -63.34
CA GLN A 834 68.84 -45.03 -64.73
C GLN A 834 69.84 -44.10 -65.41
N SER A 835 71.13 -44.37 -65.24
CA SER A 835 72.11 -44.23 -66.33
C SER A 835 73.39 -44.97 -65.93
N SER A 836 73.58 -46.12 -66.56
CA SER A 836 74.85 -46.80 -66.65
C SER A 836 75.80 -45.98 -67.53
N ARG A 837 76.95 -45.55 -67.00
CA ARG A 837 78.29 -45.79 -67.58
C ARG A 837 79.36 -44.91 -66.94
N GLU A 838 80.45 -45.58 -66.63
CA GLU A 838 81.84 -45.11 -66.68
C GLU A 838 82.41 -44.21 -65.57
N SER A 839 83.33 -44.85 -64.83
CA SER A 839 84.72 -44.42 -64.66
C SER A 839 85.05 -43.45 -63.51
N SER A 840 85.55 -44.10 -62.45
CA SER A 840 86.87 -43.84 -61.86
C SER A 840 87.10 -42.59 -60.99
N ARG A 841 87.64 -42.89 -59.79
CA ARG A 841 88.55 -42.09 -58.93
C ARG A 841 87.92 -41.20 -57.84
N GLU A 842 87.95 -41.76 -56.63
CA GLU A 842 88.52 -41.18 -55.41
C GLU A 842 89.73 -40.21 -55.65
N PRO A 843 90.16 -39.34 -54.71
CA PRO A 843 89.76 -39.29 -53.30
C PRO A 843 89.67 -37.88 -52.66
N SER A 844 89.28 -37.90 -51.38
CA SER A 844 89.95 -37.22 -50.25
C SER A 844 89.59 -35.78 -49.83
N ARG A 845 89.44 -35.70 -48.49
CA ARG A 845 89.90 -34.66 -47.55
C ARG A 845 88.97 -33.45 -47.29
N GLU A 846 88.22 -33.61 -46.20
CA GLU A 846 88.26 -32.66 -45.05
C GLU A 846 89.71 -32.19 -44.75
N PRO A 847 89.97 -31.01 -44.12
CA PRO A 847 89.21 -30.58 -42.93
C PRO A 847 89.13 -29.05 -42.65
N SER A 848 88.23 -28.72 -41.71
CA SER A 848 88.44 -27.85 -40.53
C SER A 848 88.65 -26.32 -40.63
N ARG A 849 88.23 -25.70 -39.50
CA ARG A 849 88.50 -24.37 -38.92
C ARG A 849 87.58 -23.25 -39.39
N GLU A 850 86.61 -22.77 -38.61
CA GLU A 850 86.64 -22.18 -37.24
C GLU A 850 87.28 -20.77 -37.21
N LEU A 851 86.63 -19.89 -36.45
CA LEU A 851 86.95 -18.51 -36.03
C LEU A 851 86.55 -17.31 -36.92
N SER A 852 85.40 -16.75 -36.56
CA SER A 852 85.21 -15.45 -35.88
C SER A 852 85.92 -14.16 -36.35
N ARG A 853 85.14 -13.07 -36.18
CA ARG A 853 85.45 -11.62 -36.12
C ARG A 853 85.34 -10.90 -37.46
N GLU A 854 84.90 -9.66 -37.61
CA GLU A 854 84.36 -8.57 -36.78
C GLU A 854 84.48 -7.32 -37.69
N SER A 855 83.56 -6.36 -37.59
CA SER A 855 83.80 -4.92 -37.89
C SER A 855 84.00 -4.44 -39.37
N ASN A 856 82.98 -3.66 -39.80
CA ASN A 856 83.04 -2.26 -40.28
C ASN A 856 83.24 -1.87 -41.76
N ARG A 857 82.52 -0.75 -42.04
CA ARG A 857 82.75 0.37 -42.99
C ARG A 857 82.34 0.17 -44.45
N ASN A 858 81.31 0.91 -44.89
CA ASN A 858 81.34 2.23 -45.61
C ASN A 858 81.30 1.98 -47.14
N HIS A 859 80.70 2.77 -48.03
CA HIS A 859 80.18 4.14 -48.03
C HIS A 859 79.31 4.34 -49.32
N GLU A 860 78.87 5.58 -49.55
CA GLU A 860 78.29 6.20 -50.77
C GLU A 860 76.76 6.25 -50.87
N ASN A 861 76.10 7.34 -51.26
CA ASN A 861 76.45 8.76 -51.41
C ASN A 861 75.14 9.56 -51.59
N ASN A 862 75.21 10.88 -51.35
CA ASN A 862 74.40 12.00 -51.85
C ASN A 862 73.16 12.52 -51.09
N HIS A 863 73.37 13.75 -50.53
CA HIS A 863 72.65 15.04 -50.74
C HIS A 863 71.11 15.10 -50.61
N GLU A 864 70.45 16.10 -50.00
CA GLU A 864 70.83 17.31 -49.24
C GLU A 864 69.55 17.95 -48.62
N SER A 865 69.68 18.54 -47.42
CA SER A 865 68.97 19.68 -46.79
C SER A 865 67.43 19.78 -46.66
N ASP A 866 66.97 19.58 -45.42
CA ASP A 866 66.34 20.55 -44.48
C ASP A 866 65.48 21.73 -44.98
N HIS A 867 64.23 21.85 -44.53
CA HIS A 867 63.77 22.72 -43.41
C HIS A 867 62.23 22.87 -43.38
N GLU A 868 61.66 22.64 -42.18
CA GLU A 868 60.69 23.47 -41.44
C GLU A 868 59.31 23.92 -42.01
N SER A 869 58.32 23.77 -41.11
CA SER A 869 57.07 24.52 -40.92
C SER A 869 55.83 24.25 -41.80
N ASP A 870 54.77 23.84 -41.09
CA ASP A 870 53.35 24.21 -41.17
C ASP A 870 52.74 24.65 -42.51
N HIS A 871 51.66 23.97 -42.95
CA HIS A 871 50.33 24.55 -43.22
C HIS A 871 49.36 23.57 -43.95
N GLU A 872 48.09 23.58 -43.49
CA GLU A 872 46.82 23.60 -44.26
C GLU A 872 46.51 22.51 -45.34
N THR A 873 45.50 21.65 -45.12
CA THR A 873 44.04 21.74 -45.47
C THR A 873 43.61 21.21 -46.85
N ASN A 874 42.52 20.42 -46.79
CA ASN A 874 41.34 20.37 -47.68
C ASN A 874 41.45 20.01 -49.18
N TYR A 875 40.53 19.14 -49.59
CA TYR A 875 39.73 19.25 -50.83
C TYR A 875 38.26 19.09 -50.42
N GLU A 876 37.48 20.18 -50.43
CA GLU A 876 36.51 20.56 -51.48
C GLU A 876 35.46 19.49 -51.79
N ASN A 877 34.17 19.74 -51.48
CA ASN A 877 33.34 20.48 -52.44
C ASN A 877 31.92 20.85 -51.93
N HIS A 878 31.64 22.14 -52.11
CA HIS A 878 30.40 22.87 -52.41
C HIS A 878 28.99 22.42 -51.97
N GLY A 879 28.32 23.41 -51.35
CA GLY A 879 26.86 23.58 -51.35
C GLY A 879 26.40 24.85 -50.59
N ASN A 880 26.58 26.02 -51.21
CA ASN A 880 25.96 27.33 -50.90
C ASN A 880 24.47 27.23 -50.48
N ASN A 881 23.84 28.12 -49.70
CA ASN A 881 24.02 29.57 -49.59
C ASN A 881 23.26 30.14 -48.36
N ASN A 882 23.95 31.03 -47.64
CA ASN A 882 23.53 32.34 -47.11
C ASN A 882 22.19 32.58 -46.41
N GLY A 883 22.36 33.06 -45.16
CA GLY A 883 21.80 34.33 -44.67
C GLY A 883 20.74 34.15 -43.58
N ARG A 884 20.72 34.88 -42.46
CA ARG A 884 21.49 36.04 -41.99
C ARG A 884 20.98 36.36 -40.56
N GLU A 885 21.91 36.82 -39.72
CA GLU A 885 21.74 37.65 -38.50
C GLU A 885 20.89 37.18 -37.31
N GLU A 886 21.59 37.06 -36.17
CA GLU A 886 21.31 37.66 -34.85
C GLU A 886 19.91 37.53 -34.24
N ALA A 887 19.76 36.61 -33.28
CA ALA A 887 19.37 36.85 -31.87
C ALA A 887 19.33 35.52 -31.10
#